data_AF-A0A6N6M832-F1
#
_entry.id   AF-A0A6N6M832-F1
#
_cell.length_a   1.000
_cell.length_b   1.000
_cell.length_c   1.000
_cell.angle_alpha   90.00
_cell.angle_beta   90.00
_cell.angle_gamma   90.00
#
_symmetry.space_group_name_H-M   'P 1'
#
loop_
_entity.id
_entity.type
_entity.pdbx_description
1 polymer ?
#
loop_
_entity_poly.entity_id
_entity_poly.type
_entity_poly.pdbx_seq_one_letter_code
_entity_poly.pdbx_strand_id
1 'polypeptide(L)'
;MKIKQLLIVAIGAVALWSCEKDEPAQQPTSPNSGVNNNVAEINERVTIKNEPIDISGKRYLSSGKKGNSIDAISSTQPTDCQTGCTQTISGAQNGNLNINSNQHVCITSSGVFQGNVNLNGGVLSVCGNLTVNNINLNNGAKLIINAGGILNISGGLNINNGSYFVNYSKSGVNISGHMNNNGTVENYGDVDIAGNYNNNGNSTLINSCRMDIAGNFHQNGDMDHFGFLNINGTVHFNNPTGSNDLNGGSLIACQKVFVNTTLNGVGSDYSKIDVAGQTIINGSGNLTGLLDICDSTGIDVNNGTFGPDVTQCAAFIPSSGDCNPGSGDAPEDDFTLVADVDAPTTNDGRKLSATCIQIIGNYAYVSWHLNDGPQDYAGLLEVYDISNPTSPSIITTLWSADIDFNHLYASENTYGNKRKLWAVGSRDIYSSNLSSPAYLGKFTLTNEIFTNNTFEQFDLPSYSGNSVIERNGLLYLVSGQTGGALTTMDTAGGPLTTQVSNDRLKYLDFDGNKMIMLKQGNSSSELMVYDLPNPNFSAPTVIQVGPINPSDGKNVAHINNGKVYVATGTYGLKVFDAITGSSSPIATFNPAEGATNGVSTDDEYIYVANGKSGLHILNKNDATAVGNYNYDGSANFVASQSDFIFVANGTGGLKIIHKN
;
A
#
# COMPACT_ATOMS: atom_id res chain seq x y z
N MET A 1 85.15 31.95 61.50
CA MET A 1 83.97 32.23 62.35
C MET A 1 82.73 31.76 61.61
N LYS A 2 82.06 30.72 62.15
CA LYS A 2 80.75 30.10 61.80
C LYS A 2 80.67 29.32 60.46
N ILE A 3 80.72 27.96 60.41
CA ILE A 3 79.73 26.91 60.82
C ILE A 3 78.48 26.96 59.92
N LYS A 4 77.90 25.90 59.29
CA LYS A 4 78.12 24.44 59.07
C LYS A 4 77.05 24.00 58.03
N GLN A 5 77.34 22.94 57.25
CA GLN A 5 76.43 21.85 56.76
C GLN A 5 75.19 22.25 55.92
N LEU A 6 74.74 21.52 54.89
CA LEU A 6 74.82 20.11 54.56
C LEU A 6 74.56 19.95 53.04
N LEU A 7 75.40 19.16 52.35
CA LEU A 7 75.13 18.60 51.03
C LEU A 7 74.18 17.41 51.24
N ILE A 8 73.02 17.36 50.57
CA ILE A 8 72.27 16.12 50.35
C ILE A 8 72.14 15.91 48.84
N VAL A 9 72.75 14.82 48.39
CA VAL A 9 72.54 14.19 47.09
C VAL A 9 71.18 13.50 47.16
N ALA A 10 70.24 13.89 46.31
CA ALA A 10 69.04 13.12 46.02
C ALA A 10 69.15 12.58 44.59
N ILE A 11 69.37 11.27 44.50
CA ILE A 11 69.18 10.47 43.28
C ILE A 11 67.67 10.44 43.05
N GLY A 12 67.17 11.27 42.12
CA GLY A 12 65.81 11.18 41.60
C GLY A 12 65.86 10.50 40.24
N ALA A 13 65.43 9.24 40.19
CA ALA A 13 65.21 8.53 38.94
C ALA A 13 64.24 9.35 38.07
N VAL A 14 64.71 9.76 36.90
CA VAL A 14 63.86 10.30 35.83
C VAL A 14 63.06 9.10 35.30
N ALA A 15 61.86 8.90 35.86
CA ALA A 15 60.89 8.04 35.23
C ALA A 15 60.43 8.73 33.94
N LEU A 16 60.90 8.20 32.80
CA LEU A 16 60.28 8.42 31.50
C LEU A 16 58.82 7.99 31.62
N TRP A 17 57.91 8.93 31.82
CA TRP A 17 56.49 8.69 31.57
C TRP A 17 56.32 8.61 30.06
N SER A 18 56.17 7.39 29.56
CA SER A 18 55.53 7.15 28.27
C SER A 18 54.13 7.77 28.34
N CYS A 19 53.86 8.74 27.48
CA CYS A 19 52.51 9.22 27.24
C CYS A 19 51.81 8.10 26.44
N GLU A 20 51.21 7.15 27.15
CA GLU A 20 50.16 6.30 26.57
C GLU A 20 49.08 7.26 26.06
N LYS A 21 48.76 7.13 24.76
CA LYS A 21 47.56 7.74 24.21
C LYS A 21 46.40 7.15 24.97
N ASP A 22 45.58 7.98 25.60
CA ASP A 22 44.27 7.56 26.08
C ASP A 22 43.49 7.02 24.87
N GLU A 23 43.39 5.69 24.76
CA GLU A 23 42.40 5.06 23.89
C GLU A 23 41.01 5.45 24.42
N PRO A 24 40.05 5.86 23.56
CA PRO A 24 38.68 5.99 24.01
C PRO A 24 38.22 4.62 24.53
N ALA A 25 37.79 4.59 25.80
CA ALA A 25 37.44 3.36 26.49
C ALA A 25 36.37 2.58 25.71
N GLN A 26 36.74 1.42 25.16
CA GLN A 26 35.77 0.41 24.74
C GLN A 26 35.00 -0.06 25.99
N GLN A 27 33.75 0.38 26.13
CA GLN A 27 32.86 -0.03 27.22
C GLN A 27 31.87 -1.08 26.67
N PRO A 28 31.88 -2.34 27.16
CA PRO A 28 30.94 -3.34 26.68
C PRO A 28 29.60 -3.32 27.44
N THR A 29 28.53 -3.58 26.69
CA THR A 29 27.16 -4.02 27.06
C THR A 29 26.14 -2.96 27.50
N SER A 30 24.96 -3.02 26.86
CA SER A 30 23.67 -2.60 27.45
C SER A 30 22.98 -3.83 28.04
N PRO A 31 22.71 -3.90 29.37
CA PRO A 31 21.91 -4.98 29.96
C PRO A 31 20.45 -4.97 29.46
N ASN A 32 20.05 -3.93 28.72
CA ASN A 32 18.70 -3.69 28.23
C ASN A 32 18.52 -4.02 26.74
N SER A 33 19.46 -4.77 26.16
CA SER A 33 19.43 -5.18 24.75
C SER A 33 19.32 -6.68 24.58
N GLY A 34 18.62 -7.14 23.53
CA GLY A 34 18.35 -8.55 23.30
C GLY A 34 18.30 -8.89 21.81
N VAL A 35 18.86 -10.04 21.43
CA VAL A 35 18.82 -10.56 20.07
C VAL A 35 17.73 -11.61 19.94
N ASN A 36 16.93 -11.56 18.88
CA ASN A 36 16.00 -12.62 18.51
C ASN A 36 16.28 -13.12 17.09
N ASN A 37 16.59 -14.42 16.99
CA ASN A 37 16.84 -15.13 15.73
C ASN A 37 15.81 -16.25 15.48
N ASN A 38 14.73 -16.28 16.25
CA ASN A 38 13.62 -17.20 16.02
C ASN A 38 12.78 -16.68 14.85
N VAL A 39 13.17 -17.07 13.63
CA VAL A 39 12.56 -16.61 12.37
C VAL A 39 11.03 -16.79 12.39
N ALA A 40 10.52 -17.89 12.93
CA ALA A 40 9.07 -18.13 12.98
C ALA A 40 8.34 -17.06 13.82
N GLU A 41 8.86 -16.74 15.01
CA GLU A 41 8.27 -15.76 15.93
C GLU A 41 8.37 -14.33 15.38
N ILE A 42 9.55 -13.92 14.91
CA ILE A 42 9.73 -12.54 14.45
C ILE A 42 8.95 -12.23 13.16
N ASN A 43 8.68 -13.25 12.33
CA ASN A 43 7.87 -13.11 11.11
C ASN A 43 6.36 -13.20 11.34
N GLU A 44 5.87 -13.39 12.58
CA GLU A 44 4.42 -13.25 12.87
C GLU A 44 3.89 -11.84 12.53
N ARG A 45 4.79 -10.85 12.44
CA ARG A 45 4.47 -9.48 11.99
C ARG A 45 4.47 -9.28 10.48
N VAL A 46 4.93 -10.25 9.69
CA VAL A 46 5.04 -10.13 8.23
C VAL A 46 3.81 -10.76 7.58
N THR A 47 3.03 -9.94 6.89
CA THR A 47 1.89 -10.37 6.08
C THR A 47 2.26 -10.26 4.60
N ILE A 48 2.41 -11.39 3.92
CA ILE A 48 2.61 -11.43 2.46
C ILE A 48 1.30 -11.06 1.76
N LYS A 49 1.40 -10.19 0.75
CA LYS A 49 0.27 -9.62 0.00
C LYS A 49 0.32 -10.04 -1.46
N ASN A 50 1.40 -9.70 -2.16
CA ASN A 50 1.56 -9.88 -3.60
C ASN A 50 0.38 -9.29 -4.40
N GLU A 51 -0.03 -8.08 -4.03
CA GLU A 51 -1.16 -7.37 -4.62
C GLU A 51 -0.65 -6.26 -5.56
N PRO A 52 -1.13 -6.15 -6.82
CA PRO A 52 -0.78 -5.05 -7.70
C PRO A 52 -1.14 -3.70 -7.08
N ILE A 53 -0.27 -2.69 -7.26
CA ILE A 53 -0.53 -1.33 -6.82
C ILE A 53 -0.98 -0.50 -8.02
N ASP A 54 -2.25 -0.08 -8.02
CA ASP A 54 -2.72 0.90 -8.99
C ASP A 54 -2.19 2.30 -8.64
N ILE A 55 -1.11 2.67 -9.32
CA ILE A 55 -0.49 3.99 -9.17
C ILE A 55 -1.04 5.00 -10.18
N SER A 56 -1.83 4.59 -11.17
CA SER A 56 -2.13 5.44 -12.34
C SER A 56 -2.96 6.67 -12.02
N GLY A 57 -3.65 6.70 -10.87
CA GLY A 57 -4.65 7.74 -10.54
C GLY A 57 -5.77 7.86 -11.58
N LYS A 58 -5.79 6.98 -12.59
CA LYS A 58 -6.80 6.92 -13.62
C LYS A 58 -7.91 6.03 -13.06
N ARG A 59 -9.08 6.62 -12.81
CA ARG A 59 -10.27 5.83 -13.12
C ARG A 59 -10.14 5.47 -14.58
N TYR A 60 -9.94 4.19 -14.89
CA TYR A 60 -9.97 3.67 -16.26
C TYR A 60 -11.37 3.93 -16.82
N LEU A 61 -11.61 5.15 -17.29
CA LEU A 61 -12.71 5.46 -18.16
C LEU A 61 -12.37 4.74 -19.45
N SER A 62 -13.09 3.66 -19.71
CA SER A 62 -13.02 2.86 -20.93
C SER A 62 -12.95 3.78 -22.15
N SER A 63 -11.74 3.91 -22.69
CA SER A 63 -11.50 4.51 -24.01
C SER A 63 -11.58 3.46 -25.12
N GLY A 64 -11.94 2.23 -24.77
CA GLY A 64 -12.51 1.28 -25.72
C GLY A 64 -13.58 2.02 -26.50
N LYS A 65 -13.47 1.99 -27.84
CA LYS A 65 -14.58 2.34 -28.72
C LYS A 65 -15.80 1.75 -28.05
N LYS A 66 -16.82 2.56 -27.75
CA LYS A 66 -18.14 2.05 -27.43
C LYS A 66 -18.42 0.98 -28.48
N GLY A 67 -18.23 -0.29 -28.14
CA GLY A 67 -18.79 -1.39 -28.89
C GLY A 67 -20.23 -0.95 -29.00
N ASN A 68 -20.70 -0.74 -30.23
CA ASN A 68 -22.03 -0.22 -30.51
C ASN A 68 -22.92 -0.78 -29.42
N SER A 69 -23.48 0.10 -28.59
CA SER A 69 -24.47 -0.31 -27.60
C SER A 69 -25.43 -1.14 -28.41
N ILE A 70 -25.32 -2.46 -28.27
CA ILE A 70 -26.32 -3.34 -28.82
C ILE A 70 -27.46 -2.98 -27.90
N ASP A 71 -28.31 -2.09 -28.42
CA ASP A 71 -29.69 -1.92 -28.01
C ASP A 71 -30.33 -3.30 -28.20
N ALA A 72 -29.95 -4.24 -27.36
CA ALA A 72 -30.52 -5.56 -27.26
C ALA A 72 -31.76 -5.39 -26.38
N ILE A 73 -32.80 -4.87 -27.06
CA ILE A 73 -34.21 -5.18 -26.85
C ILE A 73 -34.66 -5.09 -25.37
N SER A 74 -34.70 -3.86 -24.85
CA SER A 74 -35.68 -3.54 -23.81
C SER A 74 -37.07 -3.62 -24.45
N SER A 75 -37.87 -4.61 -24.05
CA SER A 75 -39.32 -4.59 -24.33
C SER A 75 -40.05 -3.56 -23.46
N THR A 76 -39.42 -3.08 -22.38
CA THR A 76 -40.04 -2.18 -21.41
C THR A 76 -39.15 -1.03 -20.98
N GLN A 77 -39.49 0.16 -21.44
CA GLN A 77 -38.81 1.41 -21.14
C GLN A 77 -38.99 1.82 -19.66
N PRO A 78 -38.04 2.59 -19.09
CA PRO A 78 -38.21 3.25 -17.80
C PRO A 78 -39.51 4.06 -17.76
N THR A 79 -40.16 4.08 -16.59
CA THR A 79 -41.42 4.82 -16.38
C THR A 79 -41.16 6.07 -15.55
N ASP A 80 -41.92 7.13 -15.79
CA ASP A 80 -41.89 8.37 -14.98
C ASP A 80 -42.58 8.21 -13.59
N CYS A 81 -43.21 7.06 -13.34
CA CYS A 81 -44.07 6.78 -12.18
C CYS A 81 -45.22 7.80 -11.99
N GLN A 82 -45.67 8.42 -13.08
CA GLN A 82 -46.73 9.43 -13.08
C GLN A 82 -47.79 9.13 -14.15
N THR A 83 -47.37 8.60 -15.29
CA THR A 83 -48.23 8.32 -16.44
C THR A 83 -48.68 6.85 -16.44
N GLY A 84 -49.97 6.62 -16.72
CA GLY A 84 -50.55 5.26 -16.85
C GLY A 84 -50.90 4.55 -15.53
N CYS A 85 -50.63 5.19 -14.39
CA CYS A 85 -50.87 4.63 -13.06
C CYS A 85 -52.36 4.62 -12.71
N THR A 86 -52.90 3.44 -12.39
CA THR A 86 -54.23 3.25 -11.80
C THR A 86 -54.28 3.67 -10.32
N GLN A 87 -53.13 3.68 -9.64
CA GLN A 87 -52.97 4.15 -8.26
C GLN A 87 -51.58 4.75 -8.10
N THR A 88 -51.50 5.86 -7.36
CA THR A 88 -50.24 6.57 -7.10
C THR A 88 -50.01 6.75 -5.60
N ILE A 89 -48.79 6.45 -5.14
CA ILE A 89 -48.32 6.66 -3.77
C ILE A 89 -47.26 7.76 -3.81
N SER A 90 -47.59 8.94 -3.27
CA SER A 90 -46.74 10.14 -3.35
C SER A 90 -46.24 10.66 -1.99
N GLY A 91 -46.50 9.92 -0.92
CA GLY A 91 -46.01 10.18 0.44
C GLY A 91 -45.83 8.88 1.22
N ALA A 92 -45.57 8.98 2.52
CA ALA A 92 -45.36 7.80 3.37
C ALA A 92 -46.64 7.01 3.60
N GLN A 93 -46.60 5.71 3.31
CA GLN A 93 -47.69 4.77 3.54
C GLN A 93 -47.15 3.46 4.14
N ASN A 94 -47.98 2.82 4.97
CA ASN A 94 -47.71 1.49 5.50
C ASN A 94 -48.91 0.55 5.33
N GLY A 95 -48.66 -0.76 5.32
CA GLY A 95 -49.72 -1.77 5.31
C GLY A 95 -49.60 -2.78 4.16
N ASN A 96 -50.73 -3.14 3.56
CA ASN A 96 -50.80 -4.16 2.49
C ASN A 96 -51.16 -3.51 1.16
N LEU A 97 -50.35 -3.75 0.12
CA LEU A 97 -50.61 -3.32 -1.25
C LEU A 97 -50.89 -4.54 -2.12
N ASN A 98 -52.14 -4.69 -2.56
CA ASN A 98 -52.57 -5.79 -3.43
C ASN A 98 -52.72 -5.27 -4.86
N ILE A 99 -51.98 -5.86 -5.79
CA ILE A 99 -51.93 -5.45 -7.19
C ILE A 99 -52.37 -6.65 -8.04
N ASN A 100 -53.48 -6.50 -8.74
CA ASN A 100 -54.09 -7.53 -9.58
C ASN A 100 -53.88 -7.20 -11.07
N SER A 101 -54.28 -8.14 -11.93
CA SER A 101 -54.31 -7.95 -13.38
C SER A 101 -54.99 -6.62 -13.80
N ASN A 102 -54.43 -5.96 -14.82
CA ASN A 102 -54.85 -4.65 -15.34
C ASN A 102 -54.63 -3.45 -14.40
N GLN A 103 -54.00 -3.64 -13.24
CA GLN A 103 -53.58 -2.52 -12.38
C GLN A 103 -52.14 -2.13 -12.67
N HIS A 104 -51.88 -0.82 -12.65
CA HIS A 104 -50.54 -0.24 -12.65
C HIS A 104 -50.43 0.66 -11.43
N VAL A 105 -49.65 0.27 -10.44
CA VAL A 105 -49.42 1.07 -9.23
C VAL A 105 -48.06 1.73 -9.32
N CYS A 106 -48.01 3.02 -8.98
CA CYS A 106 -46.80 3.81 -9.04
C CYS A 106 -46.44 4.39 -7.68
N ILE A 107 -45.21 4.19 -7.23
CA ILE A 107 -44.62 4.91 -6.10
C ILE A 107 -43.78 6.05 -6.71
N THR A 108 -44.21 7.29 -6.52
CA THR A 108 -43.49 8.45 -7.09
C THR A 108 -42.15 8.66 -6.39
N SER A 109 -41.32 9.57 -6.90
CA SER A 109 -40.03 9.92 -6.29
C SER A 109 -40.12 10.41 -4.83
N SER A 110 -41.25 11.01 -4.43
CA SER A 110 -41.52 11.39 -3.04
C SER A 110 -42.26 10.31 -2.24
N GLY A 111 -42.67 9.22 -2.89
CA GLY A 111 -43.42 8.14 -2.29
C GLY A 111 -42.53 7.21 -1.46
N VAL A 112 -43.06 6.78 -0.32
CA VAL A 112 -42.42 5.77 0.54
C VAL A 112 -43.49 4.75 0.93
N PHE A 113 -43.27 3.48 0.63
CA PHE A 113 -44.16 2.40 1.04
C PHE A 113 -43.42 1.38 1.91
N GLN A 114 -43.99 1.05 3.07
CA GLN A 114 -43.49 0.01 3.95
C GLN A 114 -44.56 -1.03 4.29
N GLY A 115 -44.32 -2.30 4.00
CA GLY A 115 -45.23 -3.37 4.42
C GLY A 115 -45.22 -4.56 3.48
N ASN A 116 -46.40 -5.11 3.19
CA ASN A 116 -46.54 -6.29 2.33
C ASN A 116 -47.02 -5.86 0.94
N VAL A 117 -46.38 -6.39 -0.11
CA VAL A 117 -46.82 -6.21 -1.50
C VAL A 117 -47.19 -7.57 -2.07
N ASN A 118 -48.45 -7.70 -2.50
CA ASN A 118 -48.97 -8.89 -3.15
C ASN A 118 -49.21 -8.60 -4.64
N LEU A 119 -48.32 -9.11 -5.50
CA LEU A 119 -48.36 -8.93 -6.94
C LEU A 119 -48.95 -10.19 -7.60
N ASN A 120 -50.20 -10.07 -8.08
CA ASN A 120 -51.02 -11.13 -8.66
C ASN A 120 -51.47 -10.75 -10.08
N GLY A 121 -50.48 -10.52 -10.95
CA GLY A 121 -50.59 -9.75 -12.19
C GLY A 121 -50.31 -8.26 -11.98
N GLY A 122 -50.56 -7.47 -13.03
CA GLY A 122 -50.40 -6.00 -12.98
C GLY A 122 -48.94 -5.54 -12.94
N VAL A 123 -48.74 -4.24 -12.77
CA VAL A 123 -47.44 -3.57 -12.80
C VAL A 123 -47.24 -2.73 -11.53
N LEU A 124 -46.08 -2.85 -10.89
CA LEU A 124 -45.61 -1.93 -9.85
C LEU A 124 -44.38 -1.18 -10.35
N SER A 125 -44.50 0.14 -10.54
CA SER A 125 -43.40 1.04 -10.86
C SER A 125 -42.95 1.80 -9.62
N VAL A 126 -41.64 1.78 -9.33
CA VAL A 126 -41.07 2.44 -8.14
C VAL A 126 -40.05 3.48 -8.57
N CYS A 127 -40.30 4.74 -8.24
CA CYS A 127 -39.37 5.86 -8.39
C CYS A 127 -38.93 6.45 -7.04
N GLY A 128 -39.61 6.09 -5.94
CA GLY A 128 -39.28 6.45 -4.56
C GLY A 128 -38.78 5.24 -3.77
N ASN A 129 -39.19 5.07 -2.51
CA ASN A 129 -38.71 3.99 -1.64
C ASN A 129 -39.77 2.91 -1.42
N LEU A 130 -39.39 1.65 -1.65
CA LEU A 130 -40.18 0.48 -1.33
C LEU A 130 -39.43 -0.42 -0.35
N THR A 131 -39.97 -0.61 0.85
CA THR A 131 -39.41 -1.51 1.87
C THR A 131 -40.41 -2.60 2.25
N VAL A 132 -40.03 -3.85 2.08
CA VAL A 132 -40.93 -5.00 2.27
C VAL A 132 -40.23 -6.20 2.87
N ASN A 133 -41.01 -7.16 3.37
CA ASN A 133 -40.45 -8.41 3.89
C ASN A 133 -40.12 -9.39 2.78
N ASN A 134 -41.07 -9.69 1.90
CA ASN A 134 -40.86 -10.58 0.75
C ASN A 134 -41.66 -10.03 -0.42
N ILE A 135 -41.22 -10.33 -1.65
CA ILE A 135 -42.01 -10.09 -2.86
C ILE A 135 -42.17 -11.39 -3.62
N ASN A 136 -43.40 -11.69 -4.01
CA ASN A 136 -43.72 -12.77 -4.95
C ASN A 136 -44.42 -12.16 -6.17
N LEU A 137 -43.82 -12.30 -7.35
CA LEU A 137 -44.41 -11.86 -8.61
C LEU A 137 -45.16 -13.03 -9.25
N ASN A 138 -46.48 -13.02 -9.20
CA ASN A 138 -47.34 -14.08 -9.72
C ASN A 138 -48.14 -13.64 -10.95
N ASN A 139 -48.59 -14.61 -11.75
CA ASN A 139 -49.58 -14.42 -12.80
C ASN A 139 -49.24 -13.28 -13.79
N GLY A 140 -47.98 -13.23 -14.24
CA GLY A 140 -47.52 -12.22 -15.20
C GLY A 140 -47.30 -10.83 -14.59
N ALA A 141 -47.12 -10.74 -13.27
CA ALA A 141 -46.83 -9.48 -12.61
C ALA A 141 -45.49 -8.90 -13.06
N LYS A 142 -45.41 -7.57 -13.07
CA LYS A 142 -44.19 -6.83 -13.40
C LYS A 142 -43.81 -5.87 -12.28
N LEU A 143 -42.56 -5.95 -11.84
CA LEU A 143 -41.96 -5.00 -10.90
C LEU A 143 -40.86 -4.22 -11.62
N ILE A 144 -40.97 -2.89 -11.64
CA ILE A 144 -40.03 -1.98 -12.28
C ILE A 144 -39.46 -1.03 -11.22
N ILE A 145 -38.15 -1.09 -11.00
CA ILE A 145 -37.43 -0.12 -10.15
C ILE A 145 -36.74 0.88 -11.08
N ASN A 146 -37.15 2.14 -11.04
CA ASN A 146 -36.62 3.19 -11.91
C ASN A 146 -35.35 3.81 -11.33
N ALA A 147 -34.64 4.64 -12.09
CA ALA A 147 -33.32 5.17 -11.75
C ALA A 147 -33.17 5.81 -10.36
N GLY A 148 -34.23 6.49 -9.86
CA GLY A 148 -34.27 7.08 -8.52
C GLY A 148 -34.93 6.21 -7.44
N GLY A 149 -35.44 5.03 -7.81
CA GLY A 149 -36.13 4.12 -6.92
C GLY A 149 -35.19 3.35 -6.01
N ILE A 150 -35.62 3.04 -4.80
CA ILE A 150 -34.90 2.18 -3.85
C ILE A 150 -35.82 1.03 -3.48
N LEU A 151 -35.31 -0.20 -3.56
CA LEU A 151 -36.02 -1.40 -3.14
C LEU A 151 -35.24 -2.09 -2.03
N ASN A 152 -35.86 -2.27 -0.86
CA ASN A 152 -35.30 -3.03 0.25
C ASN A 152 -36.21 -4.22 0.58
N ILE A 153 -35.67 -5.43 0.50
CA ILE A 153 -36.36 -6.68 0.83
C ILE A 153 -35.60 -7.36 1.97
N SER A 154 -36.22 -7.50 3.15
CA SER A 154 -35.58 -8.15 4.30
C SER A 154 -35.57 -9.68 4.23
N GLY A 155 -36.40 -10.26 3.38
CA GLY A 155 -36.45 -11.68 3.02
C GLY A 155 -36.11 -11.89 1.55
N GLY A 156 -36.91 -12.66 0.82
CA GLY A 156 -36.64 -13.06 -0.56
C GLY A 156 -37.50 -12.37 -1.63
N LEU A 157 -36.99 -12.44 -2.87
CA LEU A 157 -37.68 -12.04 -4.09
C LEU A 157 -37.91 -13.27 -4.98
N ASN A 158 -39.17 -13.60 -5.25
CA ASN A 158 -39.54 -14.72 -6.11
C ASN A 158 -40.22 -14.19 -7.38
N ILE A 159 -39.61 -14.42 -8.53
CA ILE A 159 -40.14 -14.08 -9.86
C ILE A 159 -40.73 -15.37 -10.43
N ASN A 160 -42.04 -15.55 -10.36
CA ASN A 160 -42.67 -16.78 -10.86
C ASN A 160 -42.85 -16.77 -12.39
N ASN A 161 -43.22 -17.90 -12.96
CA ASN A 161 -43.35 -18.08 -14.40
C ASN A 161 -44.19 -16.99 -15.07
N GLY A 162 -43.65 -16.42 -16.15
CA GLY A 162 -44.25 -15.33 -16.92
C GLY A 162 -44.20 -13.95 -16.26
N SER A 163 -43.65 -13.82 -15.05
CA SER A 163 -43.48 -12.53 -14.36
C SER A 163 -42.13 -11.88 -14.69
N TYR A 164 -42.05 -10.56 -14.46
CA TYR A 164 -40.91 -9.73 -14.85
C TYR A 164 -40.39 -8.89 -13.70
N PHE A 165 -39.09 -8.92 -13.47
CA PHE A 165 -38.39 -7.95 -12.63
C PHE A 165 -37.45 -7.12 -13.51
N VAL A 166 -37.60 -5.80 -13.48
CA VAL A 166 -36.78 -4.87 -14.26
C VAL A 166 -36.18 -3.83 -13.31
N ASN A 167 -34.85 -3.72 -13.30
CA ASN A 167 -34.13 -2.76 -12.48
C ASN A 167 -33.38 -1.75 -13.35
N TYR A 168 -33.62 -0.46 -13.12
CA TYR A 168 -32.86 0.66 -13.67
C TYR A 168 -32.15 1.46 -12.57
N SER A 169 -32.31 1.10 -11.30
CA SER A 169 -31.79 1.87 -10.18
C SER A 169 -30.32 1.58 -9.92
N LYS A 170 -29.51 2.64 -9.86
CA LYS A 170 -28.17 2.63 -9.27
C LYS A 170 -28.17 3.06 -7.80
N SER A 171 -29.34 3.41 -7.26
CA SER A 171 -29.51 3.90 -5.89
C SER A 171 -29.81 2.77 -4.89
N GLY A 172 -29.88 1.52 -5.36
CA GLY A 172 -29.92 0.30 -4.54
C GLY A 172 -31.20 -0.54 -4.72
N VAL A 173 -31.01 -1.79 -5.16
CA VAL A 173 -31.94 -2.90 -4.92
C VAL A 173 -31.26 -3.87 -3.95
N ASN A 174 -31.74 -3.92 -2.71
CA ASN A 174 -31.13 -4.69 -1.63
C ASN A 174 -32.03 -5.86 -1.23
N ILE A 175 -31.54 -7.09 -1.35
CA ILE A 175 -32.26 -8.32 -1.03
C ILE A 175 -31.48 -9.08 0.05
N SER A 176 -31.98 -9.07 1.28
CA SER A 176 -31.30 -9.74 2.41
C SER A 176 -31.45 -11.26 2.41
N GLY A 177 -32.41 -11.80 1.65
CA GLY A 177 -32.62 -13.23 1.46
C GLY A 177 -32.25 -13.73 0.08
N HIS A 178 -32.95 -14.76 -0.40
CA HIS A 178 -32.72 -15.35 -1.71
C HIS A 178 -33.48 -14.64 -2.82
N MET A 179 -32.89 -14.61 -4.00
CA MET A 179 -33.59 -14.29 -5.24
C MET A 179 -33.84 -15.58 -6.02
N ASN A 180 -35.09 -15.85 -6.39
CA ASN A 180 -35.48 -17.03 -7.15
C ASN A 180 -36.18 -16.60 -8.43
N ASN A 181 -35.54 -16.83 -9.57
CA ASN A 181 -36.06 -16.49 -10.89
C ASN A 181 -36.60 -17.74 -11.59
N ASN A 182 -37.90 -17.73 -11.87
CA ASN A 182 -38.61 -18.66 -12.76
C ASN A 182 -39.28 -17.91 -13.93
N GLY A 183 -39.03 -16.60 -14.07
CA GLY A 183 -39.57 -15.73 -15.11
C GLY A 183 -38.45 -14.96 -15.80
N THR A 184 -38.58 -13.64 -15.92
CA THR A 184 -37.57 -12.79 -16.58
C THR A 184 -37.03 -11.74 -15.62
N VAL A 185 -35.71 -11.63 -15.55
CA VAL A 185 -34.99 -10.59 -14.82
C VAL A 185 -34.18 -9.77 -15.82
N GLU A 186 -34.40 -8.46 -15.83
CA GLU A 186 -33.60 -7.50 -16.59
C GLU A 186 -32.96 -6.51 -15.62
N ASN A 187 -31.63 -6.51 -15.54
CA ASN A 187 -30.89 -5.62 -14.67
C ASN A 187 -30.06 -4.61 -15.49
N TYR A 188 -30.39 -3.34 -15.36
CA TYR A 188 -29.67 -2.19 -15.93
C TYR A 188 -29.11 -1.26 -14.84
N GLY A 189 -29.24 -1.66 -13.56
CA GLY A 189 -28.75 -0.94 -12.39
C GLY A 189 -27.97 -1.85 -11.45
N ASP A 190 -27.98 -1.51 -10.17
CA ASP A 190 -27.23 -2.22 -9.14
C ASP A 190 -28.17 -3.10 -8.30
N VAL A 191 -27.79 -4.36 -8.07
CA VAL A 191 -28.55 -5.32 -7.24
C VAL A 191 -27.61 -6.01 -6.26
N ASP A 192 -27.93 -5.91 -4.98
CA ASP A 192 -27.19 -6.57 -3.90
C ASP A 192 -28.05 -7.70 -3.30
N ILE A 193 -27.53 -8.93 -3.32
CA ILE A 193 -28.22 -10.15 -2.86
C ILE A 193 -27.37 -10.80 -1.77
N ALA A 194 -27.85 -10.78 -0.53
CA ALA A 194 -27.14 -11.37 0.59
C ALA A 194 -27.24 -12.91 0.62
N GLY A 195 -28.29 -13.48 0.02
CA GLY A 195 -28.45 -14.93 -0.13
C GLY A 195 -27.98 -15.45 -1.49
N ASN A 196 -28.41 -16.67 -1.82
CA ASN A 196 -28.25 -17.25 -3.16
C ASN A 196 -29.14 -16.55 -4.20
N TYR A 197 -28.66 -16.51 -5.45
CA TYR A 197 -29.47 -16.24 -6.62
C TYR A 197 -29.66 -17.53 -7.45
N ASN A 198 -30.93 -17.91 -7.65
CA ASN A 198 -31.31 -19.08 -8.43
C ASN A 198 -31.98 -18.65 -9.74
N ASN A 199 -31.29 -18.76 -10.87
CA ASN A 199 -31.87 -18.64 -12.21
C ASN A 199 -32.28 -20.05 -12.69
N ASN A 200 -33.56 -20.38 -12.63
CA ASN A 200 -34.06 -21.75 -12.85
C ASN A 200 -34.24 -22.10 -14.33
N GLY A 201 -34.46 -23.38 -14.65
CA GLY A 201 -34.37 -23.91 -16.03
C GLY A 201 -35.23 -23.29 -17.14
N ASN A 202 -36.28 -22.53 -16.80
CA ASN A 202 -37.16 -21.84 -17.76
C ASN A 202 -37.14 -20.32 -17.59
N SER A 203 -36.15 -19.79 -16.88
CA SER A 203 -36.04 -18.35 -16.64
C SER A 203 -35.01 -17.70 -17.55
N THR A 204 -35.11 -16.38 -17.67
CA THR A 204 -34.17 -15.55 -18.41
C THR A 204 -33.56 -14.52 -17.47
N LEU A 205 -32.25 -14.36 -17.54
CA LEU A 205 -31.48 -13.30 -16.90
C LEU A 205 -30.80 -12.45 -17.96
N ILE A 206 -31.12 -11.17 -18.02
CA ILE A 206 -30.36 -10.17 -18.78
C ILE A 206 -29.68 -9.27 -17.76
N ASN A 207 -28.36 -9.34 -17.65
CA ASN A 207 -27.59 -8.49 -16.75
C ASN A 207 -26.71 -7.52 -17.54
N SER A 208 -27.10 -6.26 -17.55
CA SER A 208 -26.43 -5.16 -18.26
C SER A 208 -25.71 -4.17 -17.34
N CYS A 209 -25.77 -4.40 -16.03
CA CYS A 209 -25.04 -3.61 -15.03
C CYS A 209 -24.53 -4.56 -13.91
N ARG A 210 -24.54 -4.12 -12.65
CA ARG A 210 -23.88 -4.80 -11.52
C ARG A 210 -24.86 -5.65 -10.74
N MET A 211 -24.43 -6.86 -10.38
CA MET A 211 -25.08 -7.66 -9.36
C MET A 211 -24.05 -8.31 -8.43
N ASP A 212 -24.18 -8.02 -7.13
CA ASP A 212 -23.37 -8.57 -6.05
C ASP A 212 -24.15 -9.69 -5.33
N ILE A 213 -23.59 -10.89 -5.26
CA ILE A 213 -24.21 -12.08 -4.69
C ILE A 213 -23.30 -12.62 -3.59
N ALA A 214 -23.70 -12.44 -2.33
CA ALA A 214 -22.92 -12.94 -1.21
C ALA A 214 -23.02 -14.48 -1.06
N GLY A 215 -24.10 -15.09 -1.57
CA GLY A 215 -24.28 -16.54 -1.61
C GLY A 215 -23.79 -17.20 -2.90
N ASN A 216 -24.41 -18.33 -3.25
CA ASN A 216 -24.15 -19.04 -4.50
C ASN A 216 -25.02 -18.50 -5.65
N PHE A 217 -24.48 -18.60 -6.88
CA PHE A 217 -25.23 -18.35 -8.10
C PHE A 217 -25.50 -19.66 -8.83
N HIS A 218 -26.76 -20.08 -8.85
CA HIS A 218 -27.20 -21.28 -9.55
C HIS A 218 -27.81 -20.88 -10.89
N GLN A 219 -27.03 -21.09 -11.95
CA GLN A 219 -27.39 -20.71 -13.30
C GLN A 219 -27.87 -21.91 -14.11
N ASN A 220 -29.19 -22.12 -14.12
CA ASN A 220 -29.85 -23.21 -14.85
C ASN A 220 -30.73 -22.74 -16.02
N GLY A 221 -31.05 -21.45 -16.11
CA GLY A 221 -31.88 -20.85 -17.17
C GLY A 221 -31.06 -20.11 -18.23
N ASP A 222 -31.71 -19.36 -19.12
CA ASP A 222 -31.03 -18.54 -20.12
C ASP A 222 -30.38 -17.31 -19.48
N MET A 223 -29.19 -16.93 -19.95
CA MET A 223 -28.49 -15.73 -19.52
C MET A 223 -27.80 -15.01 -20.66
N ASP A 224 -28.04 -13.69 -20.72
CA ASP A 224 -27.25 -12.72 -21.44
C ASP A 224 -26.55 -11.79 -20.44
N HIS A 225 -25.23 -11.86 -20.37
CA HIS A 225 -24.43 -11.07 -19.43
C HIS A 225 -23.56 -10.06 -20.19
N PHE A 226 -23.77 -8.77 -19.91
CA PHE A 226 -23.00 -7.64 -20.48
C PHE A 226 -22.25 -6.85 -19.40
N GLY A 227 -22.58 -7.07 -18.13
CA GLY A 227 -22.14 -6.21 -17.05
C GLY A 227 -21.14 -6.87 -16.11
N PHE A 228 -21.34 -6.66 -14.81
CA PHE A 228 -20.51 -7.23 -13.76
C PHE A 228 -21.34 -8.11 -12.82
N LEU A 229 -20.87 -9.34 -12.60
CA LEU A 229 -21.38 -10.26 -11.60
C LEU A 229 -20.27 -10.55 -10.60
N ASN A 230 -20.50 -10.26 -9.33
CA ASN A 230 -19.57 -10.55 -8.25
C ASN A 230 -20.21 -11.56 -7.30
N ILE A 231 -19.58 -12.73 -7.14
CA ILE A 231 -20.15 -13.85 -6.38
C ILE A 231 -19.15 -14.29 -5.30
N ASN A 232 -19.48 -14.08 -4.03
CA ASN A 232 -18.65 -14.56 -2.92
C ASN A 232 -18.72 -16.09 -2.76
N GLY A 233 -19.79 -16.73 -3.24
CA GLY A 233 -19.98 -18.17 -3.20
C GLY A 233 -19.53 -18.90 -4.46
N THR A 234 -20.20 -20.02 -4.73
CA THR A 234 -19.97 -20.86 -5.90
C THR A 234 -20.92 -20.51 -7.04
N VAL A 235 -20.40 -20.47 -8.26
CA VAL A 235 -21.18 -20.39 -9.50
C VAL A 235 -21.38 -21.78 -10.08
N HIS A 236 -22.63 -22.15 -10.34
CA HIS A 236 -22.97 -23.40 -11.03
C HIS A 236 -23.64 -23.11 -12.36
N PHE A 237 -22.90 -23.27 -13.47
CA PHE A 237 -23.47 -23.26 -14.80
C PHE A 237 -24.03 -24.64 -15.13
N ASN A 238 -25.34 -24.76 -15.27
CA ASN A 238 -26.07 -26.01 -15.42
C ASN A 238 -27.35 -25.84 -16.26
N ASN A 239 -27.26 -25.10 -17.36
CA ASN A 239 -28.32 -24.96 -18.36
C ASN A 239 -27.97 -25.75 -19.64
N PRO A 240 -28.28 -27.06 -19.73
CA PRO A 240 -27.84 -27.89 -20.85
C PRO A 240 -28.55 -27.63 -22.19
N THR A 241 -29.68 -26.91 -22.17
CA THR A 241 -30.53 -26.72 -23.37
C THR A 241 -30.73 -25.27 -23.78
N GLY A 242 -30.32 -24.32 -22.94
CA GLY A 242 -30.46 -22.89 -23.21
C GLY A 242 -29.13 -22.18 -23.37
N SER A 243 -29.17 -20.84 -23.37
CA SER A 243 -28.00 -20.00 -23.68
C SER A 243 -27.30 -19.48 -22.43
N ASN A 244 -25.96 -19.42 -22.48
CA ASN A 244 -25.12 -18.72 -21.51
C ASN A 244 -24.16 -17.83 -22.28
N ASP A 245 -24.65 -16.65 -22.67
CA ASP A 245 -23.93 -15.70 -23.51
C ASP A 245 -23.26 -14.63 -22.64
N LEU A 246 -21.94 -14.62 -22.66
CA LEU A 246 -21.09 -13.66 -21.95
C LEU A 246 -20.52 -12.69 -22.98
N ASN A 247 -21.05 -11.48 -22.99
CA ASN A 247 -20.73 -10.46 -23.99
C ASN A 247 -19.39 -9.78 -23.69
N GLY A 248 -18.67 -9.37 -24.73
CA GLY A 248 -17.37 -8.72 -24.62
C GLY A 248 -17.32 -7.56 -23.61
N GLY A 249 -16.29 -7.54 -22.77
CA GLY A 249 -16.12 -6.58 -21.68
C GLY A 249 -16.88 -6.91 -20.39
N SER A 250 -17.66 -7.99 -20.36
CA SER A 250 -18.33 -8.44 -19.13
C SER A 250 -17.41 -9.26 -18.21
N LEU A 251 -17.66 -9.18 -16.91
CA LEU A 251 -16.90 -9.89 -15.87
C LEU A 251 -17.81 -10.69 -14.96
N ILE A 252 -17.41 -11.94 -14.68
CA ILE A 252 -17.93 -12.75 -13.59
C ILE A 252 -16.77 -13.02 -12.63
N ALA A 253 -16.78 -12.44 -11.43
CA ALA A 253 -15.81 -12.74 -10.38
C ALA A 253 -16.41 -13.72 -9.38
N CYS A 254 -15.70 -14.80 -9.05
CA CYS A 254 -16.19 -15.78 -8.09
C CYS A 254 -15.10 -16.54 -7.31
N GLN A 255 -15.48 -17.16 -6.19
CA GLN A 255 -14.58 -18.04 -5.43
C GLN A 255 -14.42 -19.42 -6.10
N LYS A 256 -15.50 -19.94 -6.67
CA LYS A 256 -15.51 -21.27 -7.27
C LYS A 256 -16.50 -21.36 -8.42
N VAL A 257 -16.12 -22.06 -9.49
CA VAL A 257 -16.99 -22.30 -10.64
C VAL A 257 -17.10 -23.78 -11.00
N PHE A 258 -18.33 -24.21 -11.29
CA PHE A 258 -18.64 -25.48 -11.94
C PHE A 258 -19.26 -25.22 -13.31
N VAL A 259 -18.60 -25.68 -14.37
CA VAL A 259 -19.08 -25.57 -15.75
C VAL A 259 -19.62 -26.92 -16.22
N ASN A 260 -20.95 -27.06 -16.24
CA ASN A 260 -21.67 -28.28 -16.66
C ASN A 260 -22.43 -28.11 -17.97
N THR A 261 -22.19 -27.03 -18.69
CA THR A 261 -22.86 -26.70 -19.95
C THR A 261 -21.96 -25.86 -20.84
N THR A 262 -22.46 -25.51 -22.03
CA THR A 262 -21.80 -24.60 -22.96
C THR A 262 -21.87 -23.16 -22.44
N LEU A 263 -20.72 -22.46 -22.47
CA LEU A 263 -20.58 -21.03 -22.25
C LEU A 263 -20.06 -20.37 -23.53
N ASN A 264 -20.64 -19.25 -23.91
CA ASN A 264 -20.31 -18.57 -25.16
C ASN A 264 -19.76 -17.16 -24.88
N GLY A 265 -18.52 -16.91 -25.29
CA GLY A 265 -17.95 -15.56 -25.39
C GLY A 265 -18.44 -14.89 -26.68
N VAL A 266 -19.39 -13.95 -26.56
CA VAL A 266 -20.07 -13.34 -27.70
C VAL A 266 -19.60 -11.89 -27.89
N GLY A 267 -19.42 -11.48 -29.16
CA GLY A 267 -19.08 -10.09 -29.51
C GLY A 267 -17.71 -9.94 -30.17
N SER A 268 -17.12 -8.75 -30.06
CA SER A 268 -15.83 -8.38 -30.66
C SER A 268 -14.65 -8.38 -29.68
N ASP A 269 -14.93 -8.54 -28.39
CA ASP A 269 -13.99 -8.41 -27.29
C ASP A 269 -14.16 -9.60 -26.33
N TYR A 270 -13.13 -9.90 -25.55
CA TYR A 270 -13.19 -10.97 -24.55
C TYR A 270 -14.17 -10.63 -23.42
N SER A 271 -14.96 -11.62 -23.00
CA SER A 271 -15.58 -11.67 -21.67
C SER A 271 -14.71 -12.49 -20.72
N LYS A 272 -14.82 -12.27 -19.41
CA LYS A 272 -13.97 -12.94 -18.42
C LYS A 272 -14.76 -13.59 -17.28
N ILE A 273 -14.36 -14.81 -16.93
CA ILE A 273 -14.69 -15.45 -15.66
C ILE A 273 -13.41 -15.48 -14.83
N ASP A 274 -13.37 -14.72 -13.75
CA ASP A 274 -12.24 -14.60 -12.84
C ASP A 274 -12.51 -15.40 -11.56
N VAL A 275 -11.63 -16.34 -11.25
CA VAL A 275 -11.83 -17.37 -10.23
C VAL A 275 -10.71 -17.29 -9.20
N ALA A 276 -11.07 -16.95 -7.96
CA ALA A 276 -10.11 -16.78 -6.87
C ALA A 276 -9.71 -18.10 -6.19
N GLY A 277 -10.48 -19.18 -6.39
CA GLY A 277 -10.34 -20.42 -5.64
C GLY A 277 -10.24 -21.67 -6.51
N GLN A 278 -11.36 -22.15 -7.08
CA GLN A 278 -11.38 -23.42 -7.80
C GLN A 278 -12.20 -23.41 -9.09
N THR A 279 -11.66 -24.05 -10.12
CA THR A 279 -12.30 -24.20 -11.43
C THR A 279 -12.51 -25.68 -11.79
N ILE A 280 -13.77 -26.07 -11.93
CA ILE A 280 -14.17 -27.43 -12.33
C ILE A 280 -14.99 -27.38 -13.61
N ILE A 281 -14.42 -27.88 -14.70
CA ILE A 281 -15.07 -28.04 -15.99
C ILE A 281 -15.42 -29.52 -16.18
N ASN A 282 -16.71 -29.84 -16.19
CA ASN A 282 -17.19 -31.21 -16.34
C ASN A 282 -17.33 -31.63 -17.81
N GLY A 283 -17.64 -32.90 -18.07
CA GLY A 283 -17.70 -33.45 -19.44
C GLY A 283 -18.66 -32.75 -20.41
N SER A 284 -19.67 -32.08 -19.88
CA SER A 284 -20.63 -31.25 -20.65
C SER A 284 -20.22 -29.78 -20.74
N GLY A 285 -19.14 -29.38 -20.08
CA GLY A 285 -18.61 -28.02 -20.09
C GLY A 285 -17.89 -27.73 -21.40
N ASN A 286 -18.44 -26.83 -22.21
CA ASN A 286 -17.84 -26.43 -23.48
C ASN A 286 -17.70 -24.91 -23.52
N LEU A 287 -16.48 -24.41 -23.44
CA LEU A 287 -16.21 -22.98 -23.51
C LEU A 287 -15.94 -22.61 -24.97
N THR A 288 -16.62 -21.59 -25.49
CA THR A 288 -16.50 -21.20 -26.90
C THR A 288 -16.43 -19.68 -27.07
N GLY A 289 -15.99 -19.21 -28.24
CA GLY A 289 -15.94 -17.79 -28.57
C GLY A 289 -14.83 -17.02 -27.82
N LEU A 290 -14.97 -15.69 -27.78
CA LEU A 290 -14.04 -14.78 -27.09
C LEU A 290 -14.33 -14.77 -25.60
N LEU A 291 -13.97 -15.88 -24.94
CA LEU A 291 -14.12 -16.08 -23.51
C LEU A 291 -12.73 -16.29 -22.90
N ASP A 292 -12.45 -15.60 -21.80
CA ASP A 292 -11.31 -15.85 -20.95
C ASP A 292 -11.79 -16.48 -19.64
N ILE A 293 -11.20 -17.60 -19.25
CA ILE A 293 -11.39 -18.17 -17.91
C ILE A 293 -10.08 -18.08 -17.17
N CYS A 294 -10.05 -17.31 -16.08
CA CYS A 294 -8.85 -17.09 -15.31
C CYS A 294 -8.95 -17.74 -13.93
N ASP A 295 -8.07 -18.70 -13.72
CA ASP A 295 -7.74 -19.27 -12.42
C ASP A 295 -6.22 -19.18 -12.31
N SER A 296 -5.72 -18.29 -11.45
CA SER A 296 -4.28 -18.01 -11.35
C SER A 296 -3.48 -19.21 -10.86
N THR A 297 -4.14 -20.17 -10.21
CA THR A 297 -3.55 -21.43 -9.74
C THR A 297 -3.67 -22.56 -10.75
N GLY A 298 -4.39 -22.31 -11.86
CA GLY A 298 -4.68 -23.28 -12.91
C GLY A 298 -5.98 -24.05 -12.67
N ILE A 299 -6.56 -24.58 -13.74
CA ILE A 299 -7.84 -25.29 -13.70
C ILE A 299 -7.70 -26.63 -12.97
N ASP A 300 -8.39 -26.80 -11.82
CA ASP A 300 -8.30 -28.01 -10.98
C ASP A 300 -8.72 -29.29 -11.71
N VAL A 301 -9.84 -29.21 -12.44
CA VAL A 301 -10.42 -30.36 -13.17
C VAL A 301 -10.95 -29.87 -14.50
N ASN A 302 -10.49 -30.48 -15.59
CA ASN A 302 -11.05 -30.25 -16.91
C ASN A 302 -11.34 -31.57 -17.64
N ASN A 303 -12.63 -31.90 -17.71
CA ASN A 303 -13.16 -32.98 -18.55
C ASN A 303 -13.93 -32.44 -19.78
N GLY A 304 -13.99 -31.12 -19.95
CA GLY A 304 -14.75 -30.44 -21.00
C GLY A 304 -13.90 -30.09 -22.22
N THR A 305 -14.36 -29.09 -22.98
CA THR A 305 -13.66 -28.61 -24.19
C THR A 305 -13.47 -27.10 -24.21
N PHE A 306 -12.40 -26.68 -24.88
CA PHE A 306 -12.09 -25.30 -25.19
C PHE A 306 -12.17 -25.08 -26.70
N GLY A 307 -12.94 -24.07 -27.11
CA GLY A 307 -12.92 -23.53 -28.46
C GLY A 307 -11.57 -22.87 -28.78
N PRO A 308 -11.27 -22.66 -30.08
CA PRO A 308 -9.96 -22.18 -30.52
C PRO A 308 -9.60 -20.78 -30.04
N ASP A 309 -10.59 -19.94 -29.76
CA ASP A 309 -10.40 -18.54 -29.36
C ASP A 309 -10.50 -18.34 -27.83
N VAL A 310 -10.80 -19.40 -27.07
CA VAL A 310 -10.89 -19.33 -25.61
C VAL A 310 -9.49 -19.20 -25.02
N THR A 311 -9.31 -18.24 -24.13
CA THR A 311 -8.05 -17.99 -23.45
C THR A 311 -8.12 -18.33 -21.97
N GLN A 312 -6.95 -18.43 -21.35
CA GLN A 312 -6.81 -18.64 -19.91
C GLN A 312 -5.93 -17.54 -19.34
N CYS A 313 -6.49 -16.72 -18.45
CA CYS A 313 -5.81 -15.57 -17.81
C CYS A 313 -5.10 -14.62 -18.78
N ALA A 314 -5.56 -14.49 -20.04
CA ALA A 314 -4.93 -13.62 -21.02
C ALA A 314 -5.68 -12.29 -21.17
N ALA A 315 -7.01 -12.30 -21.03
CA ALA A 315 -7.80 -11.09 -21.14
C ALA A 315 -7.74 -10.28 -19.83
N PHE A 316 -7.57 -8.96 -19.98
CA PHE A 316 -7.75 -8.02 -18.89
C PHE A 316 -9.13 -7.35 -18.99
N ILE A 317 -9.87 -7.45 -17.89
CA ILE A 317 -11.13 -6.76 -17.66
C ILE A 317 -11.05 -6.22 -16.23
N PRO A 318 -11.12 -4.89 -16.02
CA PRO A 318 -10.90 -4.30 -14.72
C PRO A 318 -12.00 -4.72 -13.73
N SER A 319 -11.61 -5.07 -12.50
CA SER A 319 -12.53 -5.35 -11.40
C SER A 319 -13.03 -4.07 -10.73
N SER A 320 -13.34 -3.02 -11.51
CA SER A 320 -13.67 -1.69 -10.99
C SER A 320 -15.03 -1.58 -10.29
N GLY A 321 -15.85 -2.64 -10.32
CA GLY A 321 -17.21 -2.62 -9.79
C GLY A 321 -18.20 -1.79 -10.62
N ASP A 322 -17.80 -1.33 -11.81
CA ASP A 322 -18.67 -0.59 -12.74
C ASP A 322 -19.74 -1.49 -13.37
N CYS A 323 -20.83 -0.88 -13.86
CA CYS A 323 -21.91 -1.60 -14.55
C CYS A 323 -21.38 -2.53 -15.67
N ASN A 324 -20.46 -2.03 -16.48
CA ASN A 324 -19.79 -2.76 -17.54
C ASN A 324 -18.30 -2.40 -17.44
N PRO A 325 -17.45 -3.32 -16.96
CA PRO A 325 -16.03 -3.03 -16.74
C PRO A 325 -15.27 -2.80 -18.05
N GLY A 326 -15.76 -3.33 -19.18
CA GLY A 326 -15.17 -3.15 -20.50
C GLY A 326 -13.88 -3.96 -20.70
N SER A 327 -13.46 -4.13 -21.95
CA SER A 327 -12.14 -4.67 -22.28
C SER A 327 -11.08 -3.58 -22.17
N GLY A 328 -9.86 -3.96 -21.77
CA GLY A 328 -8.72 -3.05 -21.73
C GLY A 328 -7.40 -3.82 -21.72
N ASP A 329 -6.31 -3.06 -21.81
CA ASP A 329 -4.99 -3.56 -21.46
C ASP A 329 -4.86 -3.54 -19.93
N ALA A 330 -4.19 -4.53 -19.36
CA ALA A 330 -3.81 -4.46 -17.95
C ALA A 330 -3.07 -3.13 -17.70
N PRO A 331 -3.22 -2.51 -16.51
CA PRO A 331 -2.23 -1.54 -16.07
C PRO A 331 -0.85 -2.13 -16.36
N GLU A 332 0.09 -1.34 -16.88
CA GLU A 332 1.49 -1.72 -16.70
C GLU A 332 1.67 -1.88 -15.19
N ASP A 333 1.78 -3.12 -14.73
CA ASP A 333 1.91 -3.49 -13.32
C ASP A 333 3.31 -3.06 -12.86
N ASP A 334 3.67 -1.79 -12.93
CA ASP A 334 5.02 -1.34 -12.58
C ASP A 334 5.33 -1.65 -11.10
N PHE A 335 4.31 -1.86 -10.25
CA PHE A 335 4.48 -2.05 -8.81
C PHE A 335 3.53 -3.09 -8.18
N THR A 336 4.07 -3.91 -7.27
CA THR A 336 3.34 -4.90 -6.46
C THR A 336 3.65 -4.69 -4.98
N LEU A 337 2.62 -4.57 -4.14
CA LEU A 337 2.77 -4.66 -2.69
C LEU A 337 3.07 -6.11 -2.33
N VAL A 338 4.32 -6.40 -1.99
CA VAL A 338 4.75 -7.75 -1.66
C VAL A 338 4.41 -8.10 -0.23
N ALA A 339 4.66 -7.20 0.72
CA ALA A 339 4.40 -7.46 2.12
C ALA A 339 4.07 -6.20 2.93
N ASP A 340 3.21 -6.39 3.92
CA ASP A 340 2.96 -5.48 5.03
C ASP A 340 3.62 -6.04 6.28
N VAL A 341 4.39 -5.21 6.99
CA VAL A 341 5.07 -5.63 8.22
C VAL A 341 4.62 -4.77 9.39
N ASP A 342 4.03 -5.38 10.42
CA ASP A 342 3.60 -4.67 11.61
C ASP A 342 4.79 -4.08 12.39
N ALA A 343 4.58 -2.89 12.97
CA ALA A 343 5.57 -2.25 13.82
C ALA A 343 5.88 -3.09 15.07
N PRO A 344 7.16 -3.18 15.48
CA PRO A 344 7.53 -3.73 16.79
C PRO A 344 6.82 -2.97 17.91
N THR A 345 6.43 -3.69 18.95
CA THR A 345 5.67 -3.15 20.08
C THR A 345 6.42 -3.42 21.38
N THR A 346 6.54 -2.41 22.24
CA THR A 346 7.10 -2.53 23.58
C THR A 346 6.18 -3.39 24.48
N ASN A 347 6.68 -3.87 25.62
CA ASN A 347 5.89 -4.68 26.56
C ASN A 347 4.65 -3.96 27.11
N ASP A 348 4.65 -2.62 27.14
CA ASP A 348 3.53 -1.79 27.57
C ASP A 348 2.59 -1.36 26.43
N GLY A 349 2.78 -1.89 25.21
CA GLY A 349 1.87 -1.71 24.09
C GLY A 349 2.14 -0.50 23.19
N ARG A 350 3.27 0.21 23.38
CA ARG A 350 3.67 1.33 22.51
C ARG A 350 4.36 0.81 21.25
N LYS A 351 4.04 1.41 20.11
CA LYS A 351 4.59 0.99 18.81
C LYS A 351 5.82 1.81 18.45
N LEU A 352 6.87 1.14 17.98
CA LEU A 352 8.02 1.79 17.38
C LEU A 352 7.66 2.33 15.99
N SER A 353 8.43 3.31 15.52
CA SER A 353 8.38 3.79 14.13
C SER A 353 9.68 3.45 13.41
N ALA A 354 9.59 2.92 12.20
CA ALA A 354 10.75 2.69 11.36
C ALA A 354 11.37 4.04 10.95
N THR A 355 12.69 4.14 11.10
CA THR A 355 13.42 5.39 10.93
C THR A 355 14.26 5.37 9.68
N CYS A 356 15.06 4.33 9.41
CA CYS A 356 15.94 4.24 8.25
C CYS A 356 15.87 2.83 7.65
N ILE A 357 16.00 2.76 6.32
CA ILE A 357 16.19 1.52 5.57
C ILE A 357 17.43 1.68 4.71
N GLN A 358 18.29 0.67 4.68
CA GLN A 358 19.32 0.50 3.66
C GLN A 358 19.16 -0.87 3.00
N ILE A 359 19.27 -0.94 1.67
CA ILE A 359 19.15 -2.18 0.91
C ILE A 359 20.52 -2.48 0.29
N ILE A 360 21.04 -3.69 0.51
CA ILE A 360 22.31 -4.15 -0.06
C ILE A 360 22.11 -5.57 -0.60
N GLY A 361 22.09 -5.71 -1.93
CA GLY A 361 21.86 -6.99 -2.58
C GLY A 361 20.55 -7.63 -2.12
N ASN A 362 20.65 -8.82 -1.52
CA ASN A 362 19.50 -9.60 -1.06
C ASN A 362 19.04 -9.27 0.35
N TYR A 363 19.52 -8.17 0.95
CA TYR A 363 19.20 -7.83 2.34
C TYR A 363 18.74 -6.39 2.49
N ALA A 364 17.78 -6.16 3.39
CA ALA A 364 17.41 -4.83 3.84
C ALA A 364 17.65 -4.71 5.36
N TYR A 365 18.26 -3.61 5.78
CA TYR A 365 18.58 -3.28 7.17
C TYR A 365 17.65 -2.16 7.62
N VAL A 366 16.94 -2.34 8.72
CA VAL A 366 15.94 -1.38 9.21
C VAL A 366 16.24 -0.98 10.65
N SER A 367 16.19 0.32 10.93
CA SER A 367 16.21 0.86 12.29
C SER A 367 14.84 1.36 12.72
N TRP A 368 14.59 1.27 14.03
CA TRP A 368 13.34 1.67 14.66
C TRP A 368 13.60 2.47 15.94
N HIS A 369 12.68 3.38 16.27
CA HIS A 369 12.73 4.14 17.52
C HIS A 369 11.35 4.37 18.15
N LEU A 370 11.34 4.83 19.41
CA LEU A 370 10.14 5.16 20.16
C LEU A 370 10.01 6.68 20.27
N ASN A 371 9.14 7.28 19.46
CA ASN A 371 8.96 8.73 19.41
C ASN A 371 7.79 9.22 20.29
N ASP A 372 7.72 8.75 21.54
CA ASP A 372 6.61 9.06 22.47
C ASP A 372 6.94 10.12 23.52
N GLY A 373 8.22 10.50 23.68
CA GLY A 373 8.61 11.54 24.63
C GLY A 373 10.13 11.75 24.74
N PRO A 374 10.58 12.88 25.30
CA PRO A 374 12.01 13.26 25.38
C PRO A 374 12.83 12.45 26.41
N GLN A 375 12.26 11.44 27.04
CA GLN A 375 12.94 10.56 28.01
C GLN A 375 12.50 9.10 27.84
N ASP A 376 11.69 8.83 26.82
CA ASP A 376 11.24 7.49 26.48
C ASP A 376 12.15 6.98 25.38
N TYR A 377 12.85 5.88 25.64
CA TYR A 377 13.74 5.27 24.67
C TYR A 377 13.31 3.84 24.45
N ALA A 378 13.17 3.44 23.19
CA ALA A 378 13.16 2.04 22.80
C ALA A 378 13.42 1.95 21.31
N GLY A 379 14.12 0.90 20.89
CA GLY A 379 14.58 0.81 19.53
C GLY A 379 14.86 -0.61 19.13
N LEU A 380 14.90 -0.82 17.83
CA LEU A 380 15.19 -2.09 17.24
C LEU A 380 16.05 -1.91 15.99
N LEU A 381 17.00 -2.80 15.79
CA LEU A 381 17.66 -3.03 14.51
C LEU A 381 17.20 -4.36 13.94
N GLU A 382 16.96 -4.40 12.64
CA GLU A 382 16.36 -5.54 11.94
C GLU A 382 17.07 -5.81 10.63
N VAL A 383 17.12 -7.08 10.23
CA VAL A 383 17.59 -7.49 8.91
C VAL A 383 16.54 -8.37 8.24
N TYR A 384 16.22 -8.03 7.00
CA TYR A 384 15.32 -8.75 6.13
C TYR A 384 16.13 -9.48 5.05
N ASP A 385 15.79 -10.73 4.79
CA ASP A 385 16.17 -11.44 3.56
C ASP A 385 15.08 -11.20 2.52
N ILE A 386 15.49 -10.59 1.40
CA ILE A 386 14.65 -10.24 0.25
C ILE A 386 15.07 -10.99 -1.02
N SER A 387 15.85 -12.07 -0.88
CA SER A 387 16.27 -12.90 -2.02
C SER A 387 15.11 -13.52 -2.78
N ASN A 388 13.98 -13.76 -2.10
CA ASN A 388 12.72 -14.13 -2.73
C ASN A 388 11.84 -12.88 -2.92
N PRO A 389 11.65 -12.39 -4.16
CA PRO A 389 10.96 -11.13 -4.43
C PRO A 389 9.48 -11.11 -4.06
N THR A 390 8.85 -12.27 -3.89
CA THR A 390 7.43 -12.37 -3.53
C THR A 390 7.20 -12.82 -2.09
N SER A 391 8.28 -13.01 -1.30
CA SER A 391 8.19 -13.53 0.07
C SER A 391 9.39 -13.10 0.94
N PRO A 392 9.56 -11.79 1.20
CA PRO A 392 10.58 -11.28 2.10
C PRO A 392 10.35 -11.77 3.54
N SER A 393 11.42 -11.90 4.32
CA SER A 393 11.34 -12.36 5.71
C SER A 393 12.36 -11.68 6.61
N ILE A 394 12.02 -11.50 7.89
CA ILE A 394 12.93 -11.01 8.92
C ILE A 394 13.82 -12.17 9.37
N ILE A 395 15.14 -12.00 9.38
CA ILE A 395 16.08 -13.08 9.74
C ILE A 395 16.76 -12.87 11.11
N THR A 396 16.81 -11.63 11.60
CA THR A 396 17.39 -11.32 12.90
C THR A 396 16.89 -9.97 13.41
N THR A 397 16.78 -9.82 14.72
CA THR A 397 16.52 -8.54 15.37
C THR A 397 17.47 -8.30 16.55
N LEU A 398 17.74 -7.02 16.84
CA LEU A 398 18.39 -6.56 18.06
C LEU A 398 17.52 -5.46 18.68
N TRP A 399 16.89 -5.78 19.80
CA TRP A 399 16.09 -4.85 20.62
C TRP A 399 16.99 -4.08 21.59
N SER A 400 16.62 -2.83 21.90
CA SER A 400 17.13 -2.07 23.04
C SER A 400 16.01 -1.30 23.72
N ALA A 401 15.92 -1.36 25.05
CA ALA A 401 14.92 -0.60 25.82
C ALA A 401 15.42 0.78 26.29
N ASP A 402 16.61 1.21 25.84
CA ASP A 402 17.25 2.47 26.26
C ASP A 402 17.81 3.28 25.10
N ILE A 403 17.54 2.88 23.85
CA ILE A 403 18.09 3.50 22.63
C ILE A 403 16.98 3.76 21.63
N ASP A 404 16.98 4.95 21.04
CA ASP A 404 16.27 5.28 19.81
C ASP A 404 17.25 5.23 18.63
N PHE A 405 17.02 4.36 17.66
CA PHE A 405 17.85 4.30 16.46
C PHE A 405 17.25 5.18 15.36
N ASN A 406 17.94 6.27 15.00
CA ASN A 406 17.46 7.26 14.03
C ASN A 406 17.97 7.01 12.60
N HIS A 407 19.17 6.45 12.48
CA HIS A 407 19.77 6.08 11.19
C HIS A 407 20.72 4.90 11.35
N LEU A 408 20.84 4.09 10.31
CA LEU A 408 21.82 3.01 10.25
C LEU A 408 22.64 3.09 8.96
N TYR A 409 23.77 2.40 8.97
CA TYR A 409 24.56 2.11 7.78
C TYR A 409 25.26 0.76 7.94
N ALA A 410 24.89 -0.20 7.10
CA ALA A 410 25.59 -1.46 6.93
C ALA A 410 26.73 -1.26 5.92
N SER A 411 27.96 -1.66 6.29
CA SER A 411 29.10 -1.57 5.39
C SER A 411 28.85 -2.39 4.12
N GLU A 412 29.09 -1.82 2.93
CA GLU A 412 28.89 -2.51 1.64
C GLU A 412 29.68 -3.83 1.54
N ASN A 413 30.94 -3.80 2.01
CA ASN A 413 31.82 -4.96 2.00
C ASN A 413 31.72 -5.76 3.30
N THR A 414 31.86 -7.08 3.18
CA THR A 414 32.03 -7.98 4.32
C THR A 414 33.51 -8.26 4.59
N TYR A 415 33.83 -8.56 5.85
CA TYR A 415 35.14 -9.11 6.25
C TYR A 415 34.98 -10.60 6.51
N GLY A 416 35.19 -11.41 5.47
CA GLY A 416 34.78 -12.81 5.48
C GLY A 416 33.26 -12.92 5.54
N ASN A 417 32.75 -13.60 6.57
CA ASN A 417 31.31 -13.70 6.80
C ASN A 417 30.74 -12.62 7.74
N LYS A 418 31.51 -11.58 8.06
CA LYS A 418 31.09 -10.54 8.99
C LYS A 418 30.76 -9.24 8.27
N ARG A 419 29.68 -8.58 8.67
CA ARG A 419 29.33 -7.22 8.25
C ARG A 419 29.31 -6.30 9.46
N LYS A 420 29.87 -5.09 9.31
CA LYS A 420 29.71 -4.04 10.32
C LYS A 420 28.40 -3.31 10.04
N LEU A 421 27.62 -3.08 11.09
CA LEU A 421 26.43 -2.25 11.05
C LEU A 421 26.64 -1.11 12.03
N TRP A 422 26.55 0.10 11.53
CA TRP A 422 26.67 1.33 12.31
C TRP A 422 25.27 1.89 12.53
N ALA A 423 24.98 2.38 13.73
CA ALA A 423 23.73 3.07 13.99
C ALA A 423 23.97 4.33 14.82
N VAL A 424 23.20 5.36 14.56
CA VAL A 424 23.19 6.60 15.33
C VAL A 424 21.79 6.90 15.82
N GLY A 425 21.72 7.62 16.93
CA GLY A 425 20.47 8.06 17.49
C GLY A 425 20.63 8.72 18.84
N SER A 426 19.70 8.43 19.74
CA SER A 426 19.71 8.93 21.11
C SER A 426 19.65 7.78 22.09
N ARG A 427 20.32 7.93 23.23
CA ARG A 427 20.36 6.92 24.28
C ARG A 427 20.27 7.56 25.66
N ASP A 428 19.63 6.86 26.59
CA ASP A 428 19.57 7.30 27.98
C ASP A 428 20.99 7.41 28.60
N ILE A 429 21.40 8.61 28.98
CA ILE A 429 22.72 8.87 29.57
C ILE A 429 22.89 8.19 30.94
N TYR A 430 21.79 7.97 31.68
CA TYR A 430 21.84 7.35 32.99
C TYR A 430 22.08 5.83 32.91
N SER A 431 21.82 5.22 31.75
CA SER A 431 22.08 3.80 31.48
C SER A 431 23.39 3.53 30.71
N SER A 432 24.06 4.57 30.20
CA SER A 432 25.03 4.40 29.10
C SER A 432 26.41 5.04 29.30
N ASN A 433 26.69 5.70 30.44
CA ASN A 433 27.94 6.44 30.68
C ASN A 433 28.28 7.50 29.61
N LEU A 434 27.34 7.85 28.74
CA LEU A 434 27.54 8.83 27.67
C LEU A 434 27.54 10.26 28.24
N SER A 435 28.35 11.13 27.65
CA SER A 435 28.42 12.54 28.04
C SER A 435 27.26 13.38 27.48
N SER A 436 26.64 12.90 26.40
CA SER A 436 25.39 13.43 25.85
C SER A 436 24.54 12.33 25.22
N PRO A 437 23.22 12.52 25.04
CA PRO A 437 22.35 11.46 24.53
C PRO A 437 22.67 11.01 23.10
N ALA A 438 23.23 11.89 22.25
CA ALA A 438 23.64 11.48 20.91
C ALA A 438 24.76 10.44 20.98
N TYR A 439 24.60 9.35 20.25
CA TYR A 439 25.58 8.26 20.27
C TYR A 439 25.75 7.59 18.90
N LEU A 440 26.88 6.91 18.75
CA LEU A 440 27.19 5.98 17.67
C LEU A 440 27.35 4.57 18.25
N GLY A 441 26.65 3.59 17.68
CA GLY A 441 26.80 2.17 17.96
C GLY A 441 27.43 1.42 16.79
N LYS A 442 28.32 0.49 17.09
CA LYS A 442 28.96 -0.42 16.13
C LYS A 442 28.61 -1.86 16.47
N PHE A 443 27.84 -2.45 15.58
CA PHE A 443 27.36 -3.83 15.68
C PHE A 443 28.09 -4.69 14.65
N THR A 444 28.15 -6.00 14.92
CA THR A 444 28.71 -6.98 13.99
C THR A 444 27.67 -8.04 13.70
N LEU A 445 27.33 -8.19 12.42
CA LEU A 445 26.54 -9.29 11.90
C LEU A 445 27.49 -10.40 11.44
N THR A 446 27.12 -11.66 11.65
CA THR A 446 27.80 -12.84 11.10
C THR A 446 26.82 -13.59 10.22
N ASN A 447 27.10 -13.72 8.92
CA ASN A 447 26.15 -14.17 7.91
C ASN A 447 24.83 -13.38 7.99
N GLU A 448 24.93 -12.04 8.07
CA GLU A 448 23.77 -11.13 8.19
C GLU A 448 22.90 -11.29 9.45
N ILE A 449 23.33 -12.09 10.42
CA ILE A 449 22.61 -12.35 11.68
C ILE A 449 23.34 -11.74 12.87
N PHE A 450 22.61 -11.14 13.82
CA PHE A 450 23.18 -10.75 15.11
C PHE A 450 23.50 -12.00 15.94
N THR A 451 24.76 -12.19 16.32
CA THR A 451 25.18 -13.36 17.12
C THR A 451 25.23 -13.11 18.62
N ASN A 452 25.22 -11.85 19.03
CA ASN A 452 25.16 -11.41 20.42
C ASN A 452 24.63 -9.97 20.49
N ASN A 453 24.29 -9.52 21.69
CA ASN A 453 23.78 -8.17 21.99
C ASN A 453 24.89 -7.20 22.43
N THR A 454 26.17 -7.55 22.22
CA THR A 454 27.30 -6.68 22.59
C THR A 454 27.71 -5.83 21.39
N PHE A 455 27.93 -4.55 21.63
CA PHE A 455 28.33 -3.58 20.61
C PHE A 455 29.29 -2.55 21.20
N GLU A 456 30.11 -1.93 20.36
CA GLU A 456 30.93 -0.79 20.75
C GLU A 456 30.09 0.48 20.65
N GLN A 457 30.24 1.41 21.59
CA GLN A 457 29.52 2.68 21.61
C GLN A 457 30.49 3.86 21.70
N PHE A 458 30.07 5.01 21.18
CA PHE A 458 30.86 6.23 21.17
C PHE A 458 29.97 7.46 21.40
N ASP A 459 30.50 8.44 22.14
CA ASP A 459 29.86 9.74 22.35
C ASP A 459 29.80 10.54 21.05
N LEU A 460 28.63 11.07 20.70
CA LEU A 460 28.49 12.12 19.71
C LEU A 460 28.05 13.41 20.38
N PRO A 461 28.48 14.59 19.89
CA PRO A 461 28.00 15.85 20.43
C PRO A 461 26.51 16.04 20.11
N SER A 462 25.83 16.80 20.98
CA SER A 462 24.39 17.12 20.92
C SER A 462 23.46 16.03 21.47
N TYR A 463 22.16 16.22 21.27
CA TYR A 463 21.10 15.39 21.84
C TYR A 463 20.70 14.20 20.94
N SER A 464 20.91 14.31 19.63
CA SER A 464 20.53 13.26 18.67
C SER A 464 21.57 13.09 17.58
N GLY A 465 22.01 11.84 17.36
CA GLY A 465 22.64 11.43 16.11
C GLY A 465 21.57 11.25 15.03
N ASN A 466 21.78 11.84 13.85
CA ASN A 466 20.73 11.94 12.83
C ASN A 466 21.06 11.17 11.54
N SER A 467 22.34 11.06 11.18
CA SER A 467 22.76 10.35 9.96
C SER A 467 24.17 9.80 10.10
N VAL A 468 24.40 8.63 9.51
CA VAL A 468 25.70 7.94 9.45
C VAL A 468 25.85 7.29 8.09
N ILE A 469 27.01 7.46 7.46
CA ILE A 469 27.38 6.76 6.21
C ILE A 469 28.88 6.42 6.25
N GLU A 470 29.24 5.23 5.77
CA GLU A 470 30.63 4.84 5.54
C GLU A 470 31.03 5.10 4.08
N ARG A 471 32.23 5.66 3.88
CA ARG A 471 32.85 5.76 2.57
C ARG A 471 34.36 5.63 2.65
N ASN A 472 34.93 4.74 1.84
CA ASN A 472 36.37 4.54 1.71
C ASN A 472 37.09 4.32 3.07
N GLY A 473 36.46 3.56 3.97
CA GLY A 473 37.02 3.28 5.30
C GLY A 473 36.87 4.43 6.32
N LEU A 474 36.12 5.48 5.99
CA LEU A 474 35.82 6.58 6.91
C LEU A 474 34.30 6.68 7.14
N LEU A 475 33.89 6.75 8.40
CA LEU A 475 32.53 7.11 8.78
C LEU A 475 32.36 8.62 8.78
N TYR A 476 31.20 9.06 8.31
CA TYR A 476 30.72 10.42 8.35
C TYR A 476 29.42 10.42 9.16
N LEU A 477 29.37 11.24 10.20
CA LEU A 477 28.29 11.27 11.18
C LEU A 477 27.79 12.69 11.31
N VAL A 478 26.47 12.87 11.29
CA VAL A 478 25.82 14.15 11.56
C VAL A 478 24.95 14.04 12.80
N SER A 479 25.10 15.00 13.71
CA SER A 479 24.29 15.11 14.92
C SER A 479 23.68 16.51 15.10
N GLY A 480 22.52 16.54 15.75
CA GLY A 480 22.15 17.61 16.68
C GLY A 480 21.41 18.85 16.19
N GLN A 481 20.55 19.36 17.07
CA GLN A 481 19.91 20.67 16.99
C GLN A 481 20.86 21.77 17.54
N THR A 482 21.19 21.71 18.83
CA THR A 482 22.14 22.64 19.48
C THR A 482 23.44 21.89 19.80
N GLY A 483 24.59 22.45 19.44
CA GLY A 483 25.89 21.79 19.54
C GLY A 483 26.07 20.66 18.52
N GLY A 484 25.36 20.73 17.39
CA GLY A 484 25.46 19.74 16.32
C GLY A 484 26.82 19.72 15.65
N ALA A 485 27.15 18.62 14.98
CA ALA A 485 28.43 18.48 14.32
C ALA A 485 28.42 17.50 13.14
N LEU A 486 29.34 17.73 12.20
CA LEU A 486 29.90 16.70 11.34
C LEU A 486 31.11 16.09 12.05
N THR A 487 31.04 14.78 12.31
CA THR A 487 32.08 14.00 12.98
C THR A 487 32.54 12.87 12.09
N THR A 488 33.83 12.52 12.12
CA THR A 488 34.38 11.41 11.33
C THR A 488 35.12 10.40 12.20
N MET A 489 35.16 9.13 11.79
CA MET A 489 35.93 8.07 12.43
C MET A 489 36.49 7.09 11.38
N ASP A 490 37.74 6.65 11.53
CA ASP A 490 38.29 5.54 10.72
C ASP A 490 37.56 4.23 11.10
N THR A 491 37.06 3.49 10.10
CA THR A 491 36.28 2.27 10.33
C THR A 491 37.14 1.10 10.78
N ALA A 492 38.47 1.18 10.58
CA ALA A 492 39.44 0.26 11.16
C ALA A 492 39.65 0.50 12.67
N GLY A 493 39.26 1.67 13.16
CA GLY A 493 39.37 2.10 14.56
C GLY A 493 40.17 3.39 14.70
N GLY A 494 39.81 4.20 15.70
CA GLY A 494 40.42 5.50 15.96
C GLY A 494 39.48 6.44 16.70
N PRO A 495 39.94 7.64 17.09
CA PRO A 495 39.10 8.60 17.77
C PRO A 495 38.07 9.21 16.82
N LEU A 496 36.89 9.52 17.34
CA LEU A 496 35.96 10.44 16.69
C LEU A 496 36.59 11.83 16.59
N THR A 497 36.54 12.43 15.41
CA THR A 497 37.07 13.77 15.16
C THR A 497 35.95 14.67 14.66
N THR A 498 35.63 15.71 15.43
CA THR A 498 34.72 16.77 14.98
C THR A 498 35.38 17.59 13.89
N GLN A 499 34.76 17.59 12.70
CA GLN A 499 35.25 18.32 11.53
C GLN A 499 34.61 19.69 11.41
N VAL A 500 33.29 19.75 11.64
CA VAL A 500 32.50 20.99 11.58
C VAL A 500 31.55 21.00 12.76
N SER A 501 31.56 22.07 13.55
CA SER A 501 30.53 22.34 14.56
C SER A 501 29.49 23.29 13.99
N ASN A 502 28.25 22.83 13.88
CA ASN A 502 27.15 23.62 13.34
C ASN A 502 25.83 23.09 13.89
N ASP A 503 24.98 24.01 14.31
CA ASP A 503 23.66 23.69 14.82
C ASP A 503 22.75 23.18 13.69
N ARG A 504 21.85 22.26 14.05
CA ARG A 504 20.72 21.79 13.23
C ARG A 504 21.13 21.04 11.96
N LEU A 505 22.23 20.31 12.01
CA LEU A 505 22.59 19.37 10.96
C LEU A 505 21.66 18.16 11.02
N LYS A 506 21.05 17.80 9.88
CA LYS A 506 19.98 16.80 9.81
C LYS A 506 20.37 15.54 9.05
N TYR A 507 21.01 15.70 7.90
CA TYR A 507 21.23 14.58 7.01
C TYR A 507 22.47 14.78 6.15
N LEU A 508 23.10 13.68 5.76
CA LEU A 508 24.18 13.68 4.78
C LEU A 508 23.94 12.55 3.77
N ASP A 509 24.46 12.73 2.55
CA ASP A 509 24.41 11.71 1.50
C ASP A 509 25.56 11.93 0.50
N PHE A 510 25.86 10.92 -0.31
CA PHE A 510 26.97 10.94 -1.27
C PHE A 510 26.56 10.44 -2.65
N ASP A 511 27.15 11.05 -3.67
CA ASP A 511 27.11 10.55 -5.04
C ASP A 511 28.42 10.88 -5.76
N GLY A 512 29.08 9.88 -6.32
CA GLY A 512 30.42 10.04 -6.90
C GLY A 512 31.32 10.79 -5.92
N ASN A 513 32.03 11.83 -6.35
CA ASN A 513 32.88 12.65 -5.47
C ASN A 513 32.16 13.78 -4.74
N LYS A 514 30.83 13.83 -4.73
CA LYS A 514 30.08 14.84 -3.98
C LYS A 514 29.57 14.30 -2.65
N MET A 515 29.60 15.17 -1.64
CA MET A 515 28.92 14.99 -0.37
C MET A 515 27.95 16.14 -0.19
N ILE A 516 26.72 15.82 0.20
CA ILE A 516 25.74 16.82 0.62
C ILE A 516 25.54 16.76 2.13
N MET A 517 25.26 17.91 2.73
CA MET A 517 24.91 18.00 4.15
C MET A 517 23.78 19.01 4.32
N LEU A 518 22.62 18.53 4.77
CA LEU A 518 21.45 19.35 5.03
C LEU A 518 21.51 19.93 6.44
N LYS A 519 21.36 21.25 6.51
CA LYS A 519 21.16 22.01 7.74
C LYS A 519 19.77 22.63 7.72
N GLN A 520 18.97 22.31 8.73
CA GLN A 520 17.64 22.90 8.86
C GLN A 520 17.72 24.29 9.49
N GLY A 521 17.04 25.26 8.89
CA GLY A 521 16.88 26.60 9.47
C GLY A 521 15.41 27.00 9.56
N ASN A 522 15.11 27.93 10.48
CA ASN A 522 13.73 28.39 10.72
C ASN A 522 13.16 29.15 9.52
N SER A 523 13.89 30.13 8.99
CA SER A 523 13.47 30.94 7.84
C SER A 523 14.06 30.45 6.51
N SER A 524 15.25 29.85 6.54
CA SER A 524 15.87 29.21 5.39
C SER A 524 16.79 28.08 5.85
N SER A 525 16.61 26.90 5.26
CA SER A 525 17.49 25.75 5.39
C SER A 525 18.59 25.80 4.32
N GLU A 526 19.73 25.20 4.63
CA GLU A 526 20.93 25.26 3.81
C GLU A 526 21.37 23.85 3.42
N LEU A 527 21.65 23.66 2.14
CA LEU A 527 22.28 22.46 1.62
C LEU A 527 23.73 22.79 1.29
N MET A 528 24.66 22.22 2.08
CA MET A 528 26.10 22.35 1.85
C MET A 528 26.57 21.23 0.93
N VAL A 529 27.16 21.58 -0.20
CA VAL A 529 27.71 20.64 -1.17
C VAL A 529 29.24 20.73 -1.15
N TYR A 530 29.90 19.60 -0.90
CA TYR A 530 31.35 19.47 -0.90
C TYR A 530 31.80 18.58 -2.05
N ASP A 531 32.82 19.02 -2.78
CA ASP A 531 33.60 18.15 -3.66
C ASP A 531 34.68 17.44 -2.85
N LEU A 532 34.80 16.12 -3.01
CA LEU A 532 35.74 15.26 -2.30
C LEU A 532 36.92 14.83 -3.19
N PRO A 533 38.11 14.64 -2.58
CA PRO A 533 38.41 14.76 -1.15
C PRO A 533 38.45 16.21 -0.65
N ASN A 534 37.84 16.50 0.51
CA ASN A 534 37.90 17.77 1.21
C ASN A 534 38.30 17.54 2.67
N PRO A 535 39.61 17.47 2.99
CA PRO A 535 40.08 17.00 4.28
C PRO A 535 39.74 17.92 5.47
N ASN A 536 39.38 19.18 5.20
CA ASN A 536 39.05 20.17 6.23
C ASN A 536 37.57 20.61 6.18
N PHE A 537 36.77 20.01 5.28
CA PHE A 537 35.37 20.36 5.05
C PHE A 537 35.14 21.88 4.95
N SER A 538 36.01 22.57 4.21
CA SER A 538 35.97 24.01 4.05
C SER A 538 35.39 24.42 2.69
N ALA A 539 34.85 25.65 2.64
CA ALA A 539 34.29 26.28 1.44
C ALA A 539 33.25 25.42 0.67
N PRO A 540 32.18 24.92 1.32
CA PRO A 540 31.08 24.28 0.60
C PRO A 540 30.39 25.26 -0.36
N THR A 541 29.88 24.74 -1.46
CA THR A 541 28.81 25.43 -2.19
C THR A 541 27.54 25.38 -1.35
N VAL A 542 26.99 26.53 -0.99
CA VAL A 542 25.77 26.61 -0.18
C VAL A 542 24.57 26.92 -1.08
N ILE A 543 23.61 26.00 -1.09
CA ILE A 543 22.31 26.16 -1.77
C ILE A 543 21.26 26.50 -0.71
N GLN A 544 20.52 27.60 -0.91
CA GLN A 544 19.41 27.97 -0.04
C GLN A 544 18.16 27.17 -0.41
N VAL A 545 17.75 26.27 0.48
CA VAL A 545 16.59 25.38 0.28
C VAL A 545 15.27 26.09 0.57
N GLY A 546 15.32 27.13 1.42
CA GLY A 546 14.14 27.78 1.98
C GLY A 546 13.60 27.06 3.22
N PRO A 547 12.37 27.36 3.67
CA PRO A 547 11.84 26.82 4.91
C PRO A 547 11.57 25.32 4.81
N ILE A 548 11.75 24.62 5.94
CA ILE A 548 11.39 23.22 6.15
C ILE A 548 10.51 23.17 7.39
N ASN A 549 9.34 22.54 7.30
CA ASN A 549 8.36 22.47 8.40
C ASN A 549 7.63 21.12 8.40
N PRO A 550 7.49 20.43 9.55
CA PRO A 550 7.87 20.85 10.89
C PRO A 550 9.38 20.74 11.17
N SER A 551 9.86 21.42 12.22
CA SER A 551 11.30 21.45 12.54
C SER A 551 11.85 20.15 13.13
N ASP A 552 10.98 19.28 13.63
CA ASP A 552 11.29 17.97 14.19
C ASP A 552 11.11 16.82 13.17
N GLY A 553 10.77 17.12 11.92
CA GLY A 553 10.71 16.12 10.84
C GLY A 553 12.07 15.49 10.51
N LYS A 554 12.04 14.36 9.78
CA LYS A 554 13.24 13.64 9.35
C LYS A 554 14.06 14.42 8.32
N ASN A 555 13.38 15.02 7.35
CA ASN A 555 13.95 15.90 6.31
C ASN A 555 15.14 15.29 5.56
N VAL A 556 14.93 14.17 4.89
CA VAL A 556 15.97 13.52 4.07
C VAL A 556 16.39 14.42 2.90
N ALA A 557 17.69 14.44 2.62
CA ALA A 557 18.24 14.95 1.38
C ALA A 557 19.00 13.81 0.68
N HIS A 558 18.70 13.58 -0.60
CA HIS A 558 19.30 12.52 -1.42
C HIS A 558 20.00 13.12 -2.62
N ILE A 559 21.19 12.64 -2.96
CA ILE A 559 21.92 13.08 -4.17
C ILE A 559 22.06 11.94 -5.17
N ASN A 560 21.74 12.21 -6.44
CA ASN A 560 21.95 11.28 -7.53
C ASN A 560 22.24 12.03 -8.83
N ASN A 561 23.31 11.65 -9.54
CA ASN A 561 23.75 12.21 -10.81
C ASN A 561 23.79 13.75 -10.80
N GLY A 562 24.31 14.33 -9.72
CA GLY A 562 24.44 15.79 -9.56
C GLY A 562 23.13 16.55 -9.29
N LYS A 563 21.99 15.86 -9.15
CA LYS A 563 20.73 16.43 -8.65
C LYS A 563 20.57 16.12 -7.16
N VAL A 564 20.05 17.08 -6.39
CA VAL A 564 19.78 16.91 -4.96
C VAL A 564 18.30 17.09 -4.68
N TYR A 565 17.70 16.04 -4.14
CA TYR A 565 16.29 15.91 -3.79
C TYR A 565 16.13 16.18 -2.30
N VAL A 566 15.40 17.22 -1.92
CA VAL A 566 15.26 17.64 -0.52
C VAL A 566 13.81 17.56 -0.07
N ALA A 567 13.57 16.75 0.96
CA ALA A 567 12.28 16.64 1.64
C ALA A 567 12.07 17.86 2.54
N THR A 568 11.15 18.75 2.15
CA THR A 568 10.92 20.04 2.83
C THR A 568 9.66 20.06 3.72
N GLY A 569 9.16 18.88 4.09
CA GLY A 569 7.99 18.74 4.96
C GLY A 569 6.71 19.21 4.25
N THR A 570 5.96 20.13 4.86
CA THR A 570 4.70 20.67 4.29
C THR A 570 4.91 21.49 3.02
N TYR A 571 6.16 21.80 2.64
CA TYR A 571 6.49 22.44 1.38
C TYR A 571 6.77 21.46 0.24
N GLY A 572 6.69 20.15 0.50
CA GLY A 572 6.85 19.11 -0.50
C GLY A 572 8.31 18.73 -0.77
N LEU A 573 8.57 18.26 -1.99
CA LEU A 573 9.89 17.97 -2.53
C LEU A 573 10.43 19.18 -3.32
N LYS A 574 11.72 19.48 -3.13
CA LYS A 574 12.47 20.41 -4.00
C LYS A 574 13.69 19.71 -4.58
N VAL A 575 13.95 19.94 -5.86
CA VAL A 575 15.11 19.39 -6.57
C VAL A 575 16.05 20.53 -6.96
N PHE A 576 17.32 20.39 -6.63
CA PHE A 576 18.37 21.37 -6.93
C PHE A 576 19.47 20.75 -7.79
N ASP A 577 20.18 21.59 -8.52
CA ASP A 577 21.36 21.19 -9.30
C ASP A 577 22.63 21.48 -8.48
N ALA A 578 23.32 20.43 -8.06
CA ALA A 578 24.55 20.51 -7.27
C ALA A 578 25.80 20.82 -8.10
N ILE A 579 25.71 20.86 -9.43
CA ILE A 579 26.78 21.27 -10.34
C ILE A 579 26.79 22.79 -10.46
N THR A 580 25.62 23.40 -10.65
CA THR A 580 25.49 24.87 -10.78
C THR A 580 25.50 25.58 -9.43
N GLY A 581 25.07 24.90 -8.35
CA GLY A 581 24.94 25.52 -7.03
C GLY A 581 23.81 26.55 -6.93
N SER A 582 22.87 26.55 -7.87
CA SER A 582 21.76 27.49 -7.89
C SER A 582 20.79 27.26 -6.72
N SER A 583 20.37 28.35 -6.06
CA SER A 583 19.31 28.32 -5.04
C SER A 583 17.89 28.33 -5.63
N SER A 584 17.75 28.41 -6.95
CA SER A 584 16.47 28.17 -7.62
C SER A 584 16.30 26.66 -7.87
N PRO A 585 15.23 26.03 -7.35
CA PRO A 585 15.00 24.61 -7.62
C PRO A 585 14.72 24.39 -9.11
N ILE A 586 15.27 23.31 -9.65
CA ILE A 586 15.05 22.89 -11.05
C ILE A 586 13.73 22.12 -11.22
N ALA A 587 13.19 21.57 -10.13
CA ALA A 587 11.87 20.96 -10.07
C ALA A 587 11.31 21.03 -8.65
N THR A 588 9.99 21.00 -8.53
CA THR A 588 9.29 20.99 -7.23
C THR A 588 8.04 20.14 -7.33
N PHE A 589 7.70 19.42 -6.27
CA PHE A 589 6.44 18.70 -6.15
C PHE A 589 5.83 18.97 -4.79
N ASN A 590 4.55 19.36 -4.75
CA ASN A 590 3.81 19.53 -3.49
C ASN A 590 2.46 18.80 -3.59
N PRO A 591 2.26 17.72 -2.82
CA PRO A 591 1.03 16.92 -2.82
C PRO A 591 -0.16 17.60 -2.11
N ALA A 592 -0.01 18.85 -1.66
CA ALA A 592 -0.98 19.67 -0.91
C ALA A 592 -1.33 19.16 0.50
N GLU A 593 -1.40 17.85 0.71
CA GLU A 593 -1.60 17.21 2.00
C GLU A 593 -0.37 16.42 2.46
N GLY A 594 -0.21 16.26 3.78
CA GLY A 594 0.90 15.52 4.37
C GLY A 594 2.17 16.35 4.53
N ALA A 595 3.25 15.69 4.96
CA ALA A 595 4.56 16.29 5.13
C ALA A 595 5.61 15.37 4.51
N THR A 596 6.37 15.89 3.55
CA THR A 596 7.42 15.13 2.87
C THR A 596 8.60 14.93 3.79
N ASN A 597 8.83 13.69 4.21
CA ASN A 597 9.85 13.33 5.19
C ASN A 597 11.05 12.60 4.58
N GLY A 598 10.79 11.77 3.55
CA GLY A 598 11.78 10.92 2.92
C GLY A 598 11.74 11.01 1.40
N VAL A 599 12.90 10.81 0.77
CA VAL A 599 13.03 10.73 -0.69
C VAL A 599 14.11 9.73 -1.06
N SER A 600 13.87 8.95 -2.11
CA SER A 600 14.84 8.05 -2.75
C SER A 600 14.60 8.05 -4.27
N THR A 601 15.55 7.53 -5.05
CA THR A 601 15.43 7.46 -6.51
C THR A 601 15.97 6.14 -7.04
N ASP A 602 15.39 5.64 -8.13
CA ASP A 602 16.01 4.66 -9.04
C ASP A 602 16.37 5.38 -10.35
N ASP A 603 16.61 4.65 -11.44
CA ASP A 603 16.96 5.26 -12.73
C ASP A 603 15.80 6.05 -13.40
N GLU A 604 14.56 5.80 -13.01
CA GLU A 604 13.36 6.26 -13.71
C GLU A 604 12.47 7.18 -12.87
N TYR A 605 12.39 6.89 -11.56
CA TYR A 605 11.41 7.46 -10.65
C TYR A 605 12.05 8.14 -9.44
N ILE A 606 11.30 9.07 -8.87
CA ILE A 606 11.52 9.65 -7.55
C ILE A 606 10.43 9.11 -6.63
N TYR A 607 10.85 8.46 -5.55
CA TYR A 607 9.96 7.93 -4.52
C TYR A 607 9.91 8.92 -3.35
N VAL A 608 8.72 9.38 -3.00
CA VAL A 608 8.52 10.43 -1.99
C VAL A 608 7.63 9.92 -0.87
N ALA A 609 8.20 9.76 0.32
CA ALA A 609 7.47 9.44 1.54
C ALA A 609 6.84 10.71 2.12
N ASN A 610 5.51 10.82 2.02
CA ASN A 610 4.78 12.05 2.31
C ASN A 610 3.74 11.92 3.44
N GLY A 611 4.19 11.43 4.60
CA GLY A 611 3.37 11.33 5.80
C GLY A 611 2.04 10.63 5.54
N LYS A 612 0.93 11.23 5.97
CA LYS A 612 -0.43 10.68 5.80
C LYS A 612 -0.90 10.45 4.37
N SER A 613 -0.21 11.01 3.37
CA SER A 613 -0.55 10.82 1.95
C SER A 613 0.24 9.65 1.33
N GLY A 614 0.87 8.80 2.13
CA GLY A 614 1.55 7.61 1.66
C GLY A 614 2.77 7.89 0.79
N LEU A 615 2.98 7.00 -0.19
CA LEU A 615 4.08 7.05 -1.14
C LEU A 615 3.63 7.76 -2.42
N HIS A 616 4.39 8.75 -2.88
CA HIS A 616 4.24 9.34 -4.21
C HIS A 616 5.38 8.89 -5.12
N ILE A 617 5.05 8.62 -6.38
CA ILE A 617 5.98 8.19 -7.43
C ILE A 617 5.97 9.28 -8.49
N LEU A 618 7.13 9.87 -8.74
CA LEU A 618 7.28 10.99 -9.67
C LEU A 618 8.25 10.63 -10.80
N ASN A 619 8.08 11.25 -11.96
CA ASN A 619 9.04 11.14 -13.05
C ASN A 619 10.37 11.80 -12.65
N LYS A 620 11.49 11.11 -12.83
CA LYS A 620 12.80 11.62 -12.41
C LYS A 620 13.32 12.83 -13.20
N ASN A 621 12.80 13.06 -14.40
CA ASN A 621 13.24 14.15 -15.26
C ASN A 621 12.70 15.50 -14.79
N ASP A 622 11.41 15.56 -14.46
CA ASP A 622 10.69 16.82 -14.19
C ASP A 622 9.93 16.85 -12.85
N ALA A 623 9.98 15.77 -12.07
CA ALA A 623 9.27 15.60 -10.80
C ALA A 623 7.74 15.71 -10.90
N THR A 624 7.17 15.43 -12.08
CA THR A 624 5.71 15.31 -12.25
C THR A 624 5.20 14.00 -11.64
N ALA A 625 4.01 14.04 -11.04
CA ALA A 625 3.43 12.83 -10.43
C ALA A 625 3.06 11.80 -11.51
N VAL A 626 3.60 10.60 -11.35
CA VAL A 626 3.24 9.40 -12.11
C VAL A 626 2.16 8.64 -11.37
N GLY A 627 2.27 8.59 -10.03
CA GLY A 627 1.29 7.91 -9.22
C GLY A 627 1.43 8.09 -7.72
N ASN A 628 0.48 7.52 -6.98
CA ASN A 628 0.43 7.61 -5.53
C ASN A 628 -0.20 6.35 -4.93
N TYR A 629 0.51 5.76 -3.97
CA TYR A 629 0.03 4.64 -3.17
C TYR A 629 -0.33 5.14 -1.76
N ASN A 630 -1.63 5.16 -1.47
CA ASN A 630 -2.17 5.59 -0.19
C ASN A 630 -2.49 4.41 0.72
N TYR A 631 -2.20 4.58 2.00
CA TYR A 631 -2.47 3.60 3.05
C TYR A 631 -2.58 4.32 4.40
N ASP A 632 -3.17 3.65 5.38
CA ASP A 632 -3.26 4.17 6.74
C ASP A 632 -1.87 4.25 7.40
N GLY A 633 -1.60 5.37 8.07
CA GLY A 633 -0.33 5.63 8.76
C GLY A 633 0.40 6.85 8.20
N SER A 634 1.71 6.92 8.45
CA SER A 634 2.55 8.06 8.03
C SER A 634 3.83 7.58 7.35
N ALA A 635 3.95 7.83 6.05
CA ALA A 635 5.17 7.59 5.29
C ALA A 635 6.30 8.54 5.73
N ASN A 636 7.25 8.01 6.50
CA ASN A 636 8.30 8.79 7.16
C ASN A 636 9.69 8.62 6.51
N PHE A 637 9.91 7.51 5.81
CA PHE A 637 11.14 7.25 5.07
C PHE A 637 10.86 6.32 3.90
N VAL A 638 11.67 6.41 2.85
CA VAL A 638 11.63 5.50 1.72
C VAL A 638 13.05 5.19 1.26
N ALA A 639 13.31 3.94 0.89
CA ALA A 639 14.54 3.51 0.25
C ALA A 639 14.17 2.68 -0.98
N SER A 640 14.83 2.94 -2.10
CA SER A 640 14.73 2.15 -3.33
C SER A 640 16.10 1.63 -3.73
N GLN A 641 16.20 0.36 -4.10
CA GLN A 641 17.40 -0.24 -4.67
C GLN A 641 17.00 -1.45 -5.51
N SER A 642 17.57 -1.55 -6.72
CA SER A 642 17.14 -2.54 -7.71
C SER A 642 15.62 -2.45 -7.90
N ASP A 643 14.92 -3.57 -7.76
CA ASP A 643 13.48 -3.67 -7.97
C ASP A 643 12.68 -3.57 -6.66
N PHE A 644 13.29 -3.18 -5.54
CA PHE A 644 12.60 -3.05 -4.26
C PHE A 644 12.48 -1.61 -3.78
N ILE A 645 11.30 -1.30 -3.25
CA ILE A 645 10.99 -0.07 -2.54
C ILE A 645 10.46 -0.41 -1.16
N PHE A 646 11.13 0.10 -0.13
CA PHE A 646 10.73 -0.02 1.26
C PHE A 646 10.20 1.31 1.75
N VAL A 647 9.01 1.31 2.36
CA VAL A 647 8.43 2.53 2.94
C VAL A 647 8.21 2.35 4.44
N ALA A 648 8.81 3.23 5.23
CA ALA A 648 8.56 3.32 6.66
C ALA A 648 7.21 4.02 6.90
N ASN A 649 6.23 3.29 7.40
CA ASN A 649 4.86 3.74 7.63
C ASN A 649 4.60 4.20 9.08
N GLY A 650 5.58 4.85 9.72
CA GLY A 650 5.46 5.31 11.10
C GLY A 650 5.14 4.14 12.05
N THR A 651 4.14 4.33 12.92
CA THR A 651 3.65 3.26 13.82
C THR A 651 2.80 2.19 13.11
N GLY A 652 2.52 2.37 11.82
CA GLY A 652 1.90 1.37 10.94
C GLY A 652 2.90 0.36 10.35
N GLY A 653 4.19 0.44 10.71
CA GLY A 653 5.19 -0.56 10.35
C GLY A 653 5.91 -0.28 9.02
N LEU A 654 6.08 -1.30 8.17
CA LEU A 654 6.72 -1.19 6.85
C LEU A 654 5.80 -1.65 5.72
N LYS A 655 5.98 -1.02 4.56
CA LYS A 655 5.49 -1.50 3.26
C LYS A 655 6.68 -1.97 2.43
N ILE A 656 6.60 -3.18 1.88
CA ILE A 656 7.60 -3.73 0.95
C ILE A 656 6.95 -3.85 -0.42
N ILE A 657 7.48 -3.12 -1.39
CA ILE A 657 6.96 -3.01 -2.74
C ILE A 657 8.04 -3.53 -3.71
N HIS A 658 7.63 -4.34 -4.67
CA HIS A 658 8.44 -4.77 -5.79
C HIS A 658 8.06 -3.96 -7.03
N LYS A 659 9.05 -3.54 -7.82
CA LYS A 659 8.89 -2.92 -9.12
C LYS A 659 9.04 -4.02 -10.18
N ASN A 660 8.02 -4.25 -11.01
CA ASN A 660 8.00 -5.45 -11.88
C ASN A 660 8.79 -5.32 -13.18
#